data_AF-A0A9R1B7S5-F1
#
_entry.id   AF-A0A9R1B7S5-F1
#
_cell.length_a   1.000
_cell.length_b   1.000
_cell.length_c   1.000
_cell.angle_alpha   90.00
_cell.angle_beta   90.00
_cell.angle_gamma   90.00
#
_symmetry.space_group_name_H-M   'P 1'
#
loop_
_entity.id
_entity.type
_entity.pdbx_description
1 polymer ?
#
loop_
_entity_poly.entity_id
_entity_poly.type
_entity_poly.pdbx_seq_one_letter_code
_entity_poly.pdbx_strand_id
1 'polypeptide(L)'
;MTAESYYIPLHVLKEITNGFSADSRIGRGGYGDVYKGVYNRREVAVKLLHVDTLLGLDDQRYINEVGNLLKVKHPNIIQLLGYCYEIQNELIEHNGANQFSQHIYRVLCFEYLQGGSLDKHLCAQSFAPNWSTRYNIIKGICEGLNFLHECKPQICHLDLKPANILLDSSMEPKVADFGLSRLFTPSHTHITERIIGTRKYMPPEFLNEGKISPKNDVFGFGVVMIEIMAGPAGYSNSFEMHDVAQLMQQVLTNCTMIEATSNNRSEELRQHCPQISVPGLERAKKRKKTGGNLKGIAEERTHFTVMQENAPSMLENRDHRETSAKIGAEVVGRDMEKQEIMAHLSGSTTQEITFLPIYGIGGIGKTTMAQFVFNDSQFKEYSRVWTYVSQTFDLKKIGNSIITQLSGSKSMHTDLQMIENSLQKLLSGKRVLIILDDLWERESPQLKKLESMLNLGEGGKLVVVVTTREESIAHKIHTGRVKPYKLAPLTDEICWTIIKNKSSFENRAERAQLELIGKEIAKKCGGVALAAQSIGYVLYAMEFDEWVSVNNSEIWDVLASGESTHHVHASLLLSYHIMDKYLKLCFAYCATFPKGHKIAKEDLAHQWVALGLVEPSRTFSNIQTSHKYIRHLFGMCFLEHPRSQWSYMDVDNGFLIMHDLVHDLGRSFLADKIIIESPACQYAWLTDHRKLFKSSMNPLAKLFMSSMNPLAKLFKSSMTPLAKIRALHFLDRAYLQLNGEAFSPAKCLLVLDLSRCCAQKLPDSIGQLKQLRYLDASWNPEFTESSEYQAPPESLLIPKALGSLNELQYLNLSGRGRPIGLPEVISELTDLRYLNISHCMGYYLLDIPSANQSFIDCIGTLPNLEQLDMSSNNYGFCVPESFSRLKKLNLSDCQYIASLPENVGKVDIPMLFGLLFPQKGGFPVRVVDSESSSSLVWLKHTNPDVLGITDT
;
A
#
# COMPACT_ATOMS: atom_id res chain seq x y z
N MET A 1 -41.61 -35.53 15.01
CA MET A 1 -42.63 -35.66 13.94
C MET A 1 -41.97 -36.41 12.80
N THR A 2 -42.60 -37.46 12.27
CA THR A 2 -42.05 -38.28 11.18
C THR A 2 -42.21 -37.56 9.85
N ALA A 3 -41.25 -37.73 8.93
CA ALA A 3 -41.24 -37.09 7.61
C ALA A 3 -42.52 -37.39 6.80
N GLU A 4 -43.16 -38.54 7.03
CA GLU A 4 -44.43 -38.95 6.43
C GLU A 4 -45.60 -37.96 6.67
N SER A 5 -45.56 -37.18 7.75
CA SER A 5 -46.64 -36.24 8.08
C SER A 5 -46.70 -34.98 7.20
N TYR A 6 -45.66 -34.71 6.41
CA TYR A 6 -45.57 -33.58 5.49
C TYR A 6 -45.60 -34.00 4.01
N TYR A 7 -45.78 -35.30 3.73
CA TYR A 7 -45.85 -35.79 2.36
C TYR A 7 -47.20 -35.45 1.73
N ILE A 8 -47.18 -34.87 0.52
CA ILE A 8 -48.38 -34.60 -0.28
C ILE A 8 -48.25 -35.38 -1.60
N PRO A 9 -49.18 -36.31 -1.91
CA PRO A 9 -49.11 -37.07 -3.16
C PRO A 9 -49.16 -36.17 -4.40
N LEU A 10 -48.46 -36.56 -5.46
CA LEU A 10 -48.34 -35.76 -6.69
C LEU A 10 -49.70 -35.47 -7.34
N HIS A 11 -50.64 -36.42 -7.32
CA HIS A 11 -51.97 -36.21 -7.91
C HIS A 11 -52.73 -35.08 -7.21
N VAL A 12 -52.57 -34.92 -5.89
CA VAL A 12 -53.16 -33.82 -5.12
C VAL A 12 -52.51 -32.49 -5.53
N LEU A 13 -51.18 -32.46 -5.67
CA LEU A 13 -50.45 -31.27 -6.11
C LEU A 13 -50.81 -30.87 -7.55
N LYS A 14 -51.01 -31.84 -8.44
CA LYS A 14 -51.55 -31.63 -9.79
C LYS A 14 -52.96 -31.05 -9.72
N GLU A 15 -53.85 -31.60 -8.90
CA GLU A 15 -55.23 -31.11 -8.77
C GLU A 15 -55.30 -29.66 -8.30
N ILE A 16 -54.62 -29.31 -7.19
CA ILE A 16 -54.67 -27.97 -6.60
C ILE A 16 -54.00 -26.89 -7.47
N THR A 17 -53.20 -27.28 -8.46
CA THR A 17 -52.51 -26.39 -9.41
C THR A 17 -53.09 -26.47 -10.83
N ASN A 18 -54.24 -27.14 -11.01
CA ASN A 18 -54.87 -27.39 -12.30
C ASN A 18 -53.92 -28.02 -13.33
N GLY A 19 -53.22 -29.08 -12.92
CA GLY A 19 -52.25 -29.80 -13.74
C GLY A 19 -50.95 -29.04 -14.00
N PHE A 20 -50.52 -28.18 -13.06
CA PHE A 20 -49.40 -27.25 -13.27
C PHE A 20 -49.63 -26.33 -14.48
N SER A 21 -50.87 -25.83 -14.63
CA SER A 21 -51.24 -24.98 -15.77
C SER A 21 -50.46 -23.67 -15.78
N ALA A 22 -50.23 -23.12 -16.97
CA ALA A 22 -49.63 -21.80 -17.14
C ALA A 22 -50.44 -20.70 -16.44
N ASP A 23 -51.77 -20.84 -16.38
CA ASP A 23 -52.68 -19.89 -15.72
C ASP A 23 -52.49 -19.83 -14.20
N SER A 24 -52.03 -20.93 -13.59
CA SER A 24 -51.75 -21.01 -12.16
C SER A 24 -50.32 -20.60 -11.82
N ARG A 25 -49.46 -20.34 -12.80
CA ARG A 25 -48.03 -20.05 -12.59
C ARG A 25 -47.82 -18.61 -12.12
N ILE A 26 -47.20 -18.46 -10.96
CA ILE A 26 -46.91 -17.17 -10.32
C ILE A 26 -45.43 -16.76 -10.36
N GLY A 27 -44.54 -17.69 -10.73
CA GLY A 27 -43.12 -17.40 -10.90
C GLY A 27 -42.40 -18.51 -11.67
N ARG A 28 -41.32 -18.14 -12.35
CA ARG A 28 -40.38 -19.06 -12.98
C ARG A 28 -38.97 -18.61 -12.63
N GLY A 29 -38.17 -19.49 -12.03
CA GLY A 29 -36.79 -19.24 -11.65
C GLY A 29 -35.82 -20.18 -12.37
N GLY A 30 -34.52 -20.01 -12.13
CA GLY A 30 -33.48 -20.88 -12.70
C GLY A 30 -33.51 -22.34 -12.21
N TYR A 31 -34.37 -22.65 -11.23
CA TYR A 31 -34.42 -23.96 -10.56
C TYR A 31 -35.81 -24.60 -10.56
N GLY A 32 -36.84 -23.92 -11.10
CA GLY A 32 -38.21 -24.45 -11.13
C GLY A 32 -39.29 -23.40 -11.39
N ASP A 33 -40.49 -23.90 -11.64
CA ASP A 33 -41.71 -23.10 -11.76
C ASP A 33 -42.48 -23.11 -10.43
N VAL A 34 -43.14 -21.99 -10.09
CA VAL A 34 -43.97 -21.85 -8.89
C VAL A 34 -45.41 -21.58 -9.29
N TYR A 35 -46.33 -22.37 -8.77
CA TYR A 35 -47.76 -22.33 -9.05
C TYR A 35 -48.54 -21.94 -7.80
N LYS A 36 -49.59 -21.13 -7.96
CA LYS A 36 -50.55 -20.85 -6.90
C LYS A 36 -51.60 -21.97 -6.89
N GLY A 37 -51.97 -22.41 -5.68
CA GLY A 37 -53.04 -23.38 -5.49
C GLY A 37 -53.80 -23.15 -4.18
N VAL A 38 -54.78 -24.00 -3.91
CA VAL A 38 -55.51 -24.01 -2.65
C VAL A 38 -55.45 -25.40 -2.04
N TYR A 39 -54.83 -25.53 -0.87
CA TYR A 39 -54.69 -26.78 -0.14
C TYR A 39 -55.22 -26.62 1.29
N ASN A 40 -56.10 -27.52 1.74
CA ASN A 40 -56.75 -27.43 3.06
C ASN A 40 -57.39 -26.06 3.36
N ARG A 41 -58.08 -25.48 2.37
CA ARG A 41 -58.72 -24.15 2.42
C ARG A 41 -57.74 -22.98 2.65
N ARG A 42 -56.45 -23.16 2.35
CA ARG A 42 -55.43 -22.11 2.42
C ARG A 42 -54.78 -21.93 1.06
N GLU A 43 -54.45 -20.69 0.72
CA GLU A 43 -53.63 -20.41 -0.46
C GLU A 43 -52.21 -20.94 -0.24
N VAL A 44 -51.68 -21.62 -1.26
CA VAL A 44 -50.33 -22.23 -1.22
C VAL A 44 -49.53 -21.89 -2.46
N ALA A 45 -48.20 -21.90 -2.31
CA ALA A 45 -47.25 -21.80 -3.41
C ALA A 45 -46.58 -23.18 -3.62
N VAL A 46 -46.78 -23.75 -4.80
CA VAL A 46 -46.28 -25.09 -5.18
C VAL A 46 -45.10 -24.90 -6.14
N LYS A 47 -43.88 -25.16 -5.66
CA LYS A 47 -42.63 -25.08 -6.43
C LYS A 47 -42.31 -26.45 -7.04
N LEU A 48 -42.36 -26.54 -8.36
CA LEU A 48 -41.96 -27.70 -9.16
C LEU A 48 -40.54 -27.47 -9.68
N LEU A 49 -39.58 -28.29 -9.25
CA LEU A 49 -38.19 -28.15 -9.70
C LEU A 49 -38.03 -28.65 -11.14
N HIS A 50 -37.28 -27.91 -11.98
CA HIS A 50 -37.06 -28.28 -13.38
C HIS A 50 -36.30 -29.61 -13.50
N VAL A 51 -36.65 -30.40 -14.52
CA VAL A 51 -35.93 -31.60 -14.92
C VAL A 51 -35.18 -31.25 -16.19
N ASP A 52 -33.92 -30.82 -16.09
CA ASP A 52 -32.93 -31.01 -17.16
C ASP A 52 -31.49 -30.59 -16.80
N THR A 53 -30.56 -31.51 -17.13
CA THR A 53 -29.10 -31.33 -17.32
C THR A 53 -28.21 -30.99 -16.12
N LEU A 54 -27.97 -31.98 -15.24
CA LEU A 54 -26.64 -32.43 -14.76
C LEU A 54 -26.81 -33.32 -13.50
N LEU A 55 -26.45 -34.60 -13.65
CA LEU A 55 -26.24 -35.63 -12.61
C LEU A 55 -26.34 -35.14 -11.14
N GLY A 56 -27.45 -35.46 -10.46
CA GLY A 56 -27.56 -35.54 -8.99
C GLY A 56 -27.65 -34.24 -8.17
N LEU A 57 -27.59 -33.06 -8.78
CA LEU A 57 -27.56 -31.78 -8.03
C LEU A 57 -28.91 -31.36 -7.47
N ASP A 58 -29.99 -31.61 -8.20
CA ASP A 58 -31.33 -31.18 -7.79
C ASP A 58 -31.91 -32.05 -6.67
N ASP A 59 -31.47 -33.31 -6.57
CA ASP A 59 -31.78 -34.17 -5.40
C ASP A 59 -31.14 -33.60 -4.13
N GLN A 60 -29.87 -33.19 -4.19
CA GLN A 60 -29.21 -32.61 -3.01
C GLN A 60 -29.85 -31.29 -2.58
N ARG A 61 -30.25 -30.43 -3.54
CA ARG A 61 -30.96 -29.18 -3.25
C ARG A 61 -32.33 -29.43 -2.64
N TYR A 62 -33.09 -30.36 -3.22
CA TYR A 62 -34.37 -30.79 -2.68
C TYR A 62 -34.22 -31.33 -1.25
N ILE A 63 -33.26 -32.24 -1.02
CA ILE A 63 -32.98 -32.82 0.30
C ILE A 63 -32.56 -31.73 1.30
N ASN A 64 -31.74 -30.76 0.91
CA ASN A 64 -31.34 -29.65 1.77
C ASN A 64 -32.53 -28.76 2.13
N GLU A 65 -33.34 -28.36 1.13
CA GLU A 65 -34.49 -27.48 1.32
C GLU A 65 -35.54 -28.14 2.23
N VAL A 66 -35.93 -29.39 1.95
CA VAL A 66 -36.83 -30.17 2.83
C VAL A 66 -36.21 -30.40 4.20
N GLY A 67 -34.97 -30.89 4.25
CA GLY A 67 -34.31 -31.30 5.48
C GLY A 67 -34.02 -30.16 6.44
N ASN A 68 -33.79 -28.95 5.94
CA ASN A 68 -33.59 -27.76 6.78
C ASN A 68 -34.92 -27.12 7.17
N LEU A 69 -35.89 -27.01 6.23
CA LEU A 69 -37.18 -26.39 6.52
C LEU A 69 -38.07 -27.21 7.47
N LEU A 70 -37.97 -28.54 7.45
CA LEU A 70 -38.65 -29.39 8.44
C LEU A 70 -38.15 -29.18 9.88
N LYS A 71 -36.96 -28.58 10.07
CA LYS A 71 -36.34 -28.35 11.38
C LYS A 71 -36.60 -26.95 11.94
N VAL A 72 -37.14 -26.04 11.13
CA VAL A 72 -37.25 -24.62 11.49
C VAL A 72 -38.70 -24.16 11.45
N LYS A 73 -39.09 -23.36 12.44
CA LYS A 73 -40.37 -22.66 12.47
C LYS A 73 -40.17 -21.31 13.13
N HIS A 74 -40.26 -20.25 12.34
CA HIS A 74 -40.02 -18.89 12.79
C HIS A 74 -40.88 -17.92 11.96
N PRO A 75 -41.42 -16.82 12.55
CA PRO A 75 -42.25 -15.86 11.82
C PRO A 75 -41.62 -15.31 10.53
N ASN A 76 -40.29 -15.12 10.53
CA ASN A 76 -39.55 -14.58 9.38
C ASN A 76 -38.84 -15.63 8.52
N ILE A 77 -39.21 -16.91 8.62
CA ILE A 77 -38.73 -17.99 7.74
C ILE A 77 -39.94 -18.60 7.05
N ILE A 78 -39.84 -18.86 5.74
CA ILE A 78 -40.94 -19.44 4.96
C ILE A 78 -41.37 -20.80 5.54
N GLN A 79 -42.68 -21.01 5.68
CA GLN A 79 -43.21 -22.28 6.16
C GLN A 79 -43.39 -23.29 5.02
N LEU A 80 -42.69 -24.42 5.11
CA LEU A 80 -42.97 -25.61 4.31
C LEU A 80 -44.23 -26.30 4.85
N LEU A 81 -45.24 -26.46 3.98
CA LEU A 81 -46.51 -27.13 4.29
C LEU A 81 -46.50 -28.59 3.85
N GLY A 82 -45.72 -28.93 2.83
CA GLY A 82 -45.48 -30.30 2.45
C GLY A 82 -44.53 -30.46 1.28
N TYR A 83 -44.18 -31.70 0.97
CA TYR A 83 -43.25 -32.05 -0.11
C TYR A 83 -43.72 -33.30 -0.86
N CYS A 84 -43.25 -33.46 -2.09
CA CYS A 84 -43.48 -34.63 -2.92
C CYS A 84 -42.18 -35.04 -3.62
N TYR A 85 -41.89 -36.34 -3.62
CA TYR A 85 -40.86 -36.98 -4.41
C TYR A 85 -41.46 -38.25 -5.02
N GLU A 86 -41.87 -38.19 -6.28
CA GLU A 86 -42.50 -39.32 -6.97
C GLU A 86 -41.83 -39.56 -8.32
N ILE A 87 -41.71 -40.83 -8.71
CA ILE A 87 -41.22 -41.24 -10.03
C ILE A 87 -42.41 -41.76 -10.82
N GLN A 88 -42.73 -41.13 -11.94
CA GLN A 88 -43.80 -41.56 -12.86
C GLN A 88 -43.19 -41.96 -14.21
N ASN A 89 -43.74 -43.02 -14.82
CA ASN A 89 -43.41 -43.39 -16.19
C ASN A 89 -44.33 -42.61 -17.13
N GLU A 90 -43.76 -41.74 -17.95
CA GLU A 90 -44.50 -40.96 -18.94
C GLU A 90 -44.10 -41.37 -20.36
N LEU A 91 -45.08 -41.42 -21.25
CA LEU A 91 -44.87 -41.62 -22.68
C LEU A 91 -44.44 -40.28 -23.27
N ILE A 92 -43.17 -40.19 -23.66
CA ILE A 92 -42.62 -39.02 -24.34
C ILE A 92 -42.43 -39.39 -25.81
N GLU A 93 -42.98 -38.57 -26.71
CA GLU A 93 -42.78 -38.72 -28.14
C GLU A 93 -41.41 -38.13 -28.50
N HIS A 94 -40.44 -39.00 -28.80
CA HIS A 94 -39.10 -38.59 -29.20
C HIS A 94 -38.81 -39.16 -30.58
N ASN A 95 -38.62 -38.28 -31.58
CA ASN A 95 -38.42 -38.64 -32.98
C ASN A 95 -39.54 -39.53 -33.58
N GLY A 96 -40.80 -39.27 -33.24
CA GLY A 96 -41.96 -40.03 -33.76
C GLY A 96 -42.13 -41.44 -33.18
N ALA A 97 -41.36 -41.79 -32.15
CA ALA A 97 -41.52 -43.02 -31.38
C ALA A 97 -41.94 -42.71 -29.94
N ASN A 98 -42.97 -43.41 -29.48
CA ASN A 98 -43.44 -43.35 -28.10
C ASN A 98 -42.47 -44.11 -27.19
N GLN A 99 -41.69 -43.39 -26.39
CA GLN A 99 -40.76 -43.98 -25.42
C GLN A 99 -41.24 -43.72 -23.99
N PHE A 100 -41.25 -44.76 -23.15
CA PHE A 100 -41.45 -44.58 -21.72
C PHE A 100 -40.19 -43.94 -21.11
N SER A 101 -40.37 -42.76 -20.51
CA SER A 101 -39.34 -42.05 -19.76
C SER A 101 -39.76 -41.96 -18.29
N GLN A 102 -38.82 -42.20 -17.38
CA GLN A 102 -39.03 -41.99 -15.96
C GLN A 102 -38.87 -40.50 -15.64
N HIS A 103 -39.98 -39.85 -15.29
CA HIS A 103 -39.97 -38.48 -14.81
C HIS A 103 -39.96 -38.46 -13.28
N ILE A 104 -38.98 -37.75 -12.70
CA ILE A 104 -38.86 -37.57 -11.25
C ILE A 104 -39.48 -36.22 -10.87
N TYR A 105 -40.62 -36.27 -10.20
CA TYR A 105 -41.32 -35.10 -9.69
C TYR A 105 -40.80 -34.72 -8.31
N ARG A 106 -40.12 -33.56 -8.24
CA ARG A 106 -39.65 -32.93 -7.01
C ARG A 106 -40.47 -31.67 -6.76
N VAL A 107 -41.38 -31.72 -5.80
CA VAL A 107 -42.34 -30.64 -5.56
C VAL A 107 -42.32 -30.22 -4.10
N LEU A 108 -42.36 -28.92 -3.86
CA LEU A 108 -42.40 -28.31 -2.53
C LEU A 108 -43.65 -27.43 -2.43
N CYS A 109 -44.42 -27.58 -1.35
CA CYS A 109 -45.62 -26.81 -1.08
C CYS A 109 -45.37 -25.87 0.12
N PHE A 110 -45.46 -24.57 -0.11
CA PHE A 110 -45.24 -23.53 0.89
C PHE A 110 -46.53 -22.75 1.17
N GLU A 111 -46.53 -21.99 2.27
CA GLU A 111 -47.49 -20.90 2.44
C GLU A 111 -47.37 -19.90 1.28
N TYR A 112 -48.50 -19.38 0.81
CA TYR A 112 -48.52 -18.32 -0.19
C TYR A 112 -48.43 -16.94 0.48
N LEU A 113 -47.50 -16.11 0.03
CA LEU A 113 -47.27 -14.76 0.54
C LEU A 113 -47.70 -13.72 -0.49
N GLN A 114 -48.77 -12.98 -0.18
CA GLN A 114 -49.48 -12.11 -1.10
C GLN A 114 -48.66 -10.89 -1.54
N GLY A 115 -47.71 -10.45 -0.72
CA GLY A 115 -46.81 -9.35 -1.03
C GLY A 115 -45.75 -9.71 -2.07
N GLY A 116 -45.54 -10.99 -2.40
CA GLY A 116 -44.54 -11.41 -3.37
C GLY A 116 -43.11 -11.14 -2.91
N SER A 117 -42.15 -11.17 -3.84
CA SER A 117 -40.73 -11.03 -3.54
C SER A 117 -40.26 -9.57 -3.45
N LEU A 118 -39.32 -9.28 -2.55
CA LEU A 118 -38.82 -7.94 -2.28
C LEU A 118 -38.13 -7.29 -3.49
N ASP A 119 -37.53 -8.06 -4.39
CA ASP A 119 -36.93 -7.54 -5.63
C ASP A 119 -37.97 -6.84 -6.53
N LYS A 120 -39.18 -7.41 -6.67
CA LYS A 120 -40.27 -6.81 -7.47
C LYS A 120 -40.68 -5.45 -6.92
N HIS A 121 -40.60 -5.31 -5.60
CA HIS A 121 -40.82 -4.06 -4.91
C HIS A 121 -39.68 -3.08 -5.17
N LEU A 122 -38.43 -3.46 -4.92
CA LEU A 122 -37.27 -2.58 -5.12
C LEU A 122 -37.13 -2.06 -6.55
N CYS A 123 -37.55 -2.84 -7.57
CA CYS A 123 -37.53 -2.44 -8.96
C CYS A 123 -38.74 -1.56 -9.40
N ALA A 124 -39.82 -1.52 -8.62
CA ALA A 124 -41.01 -0.74 -8.96
C ALA A 124 -40.82 0.73 -8.58
N GLN A 125 -41.01 1.67 -9.52
CA GLN A 125 -40.99 3.12 -9.24
C GLN A 125 -42.00 3.54 -8.15
N SER A 126 -43.04 2.74 -7.92
CA SER A 126 -44.07 2.94 -6.90
C SER A 126 -43.68 2.43 -5.51
N PHE A 127 -42.56 1.72 -5.35
CA PHE A 127 -42.10 1.24 -4.05
C PHE A 127 -41.43 2.35 -3.26
N ALA A 128 -42.27 3.18 -2.64
CA ALA A 128 -41.90 4.14 -1.64
C ALA A 128 -42.54 3.80 -0.28
N PRO A 129 -42.31 2.58 0.27
CA PRO A 129 -42.76 2.32 1.63
C PRO A 129 -42.09 3.32 2.58
N ASN A 130 -42.84 3.78 3.57
CA ASN A 130 -42.31 4.64 4.61
C ASN A 130 -41.18 3.91 5.36
N TRP A 131 -40.35 4.68 6.07
CA TRP A 131 -39.21 4.14 6.78
C TRP A 131 -39.59 3.02 7.76
N SER A 132 -40.75 3.11 8.41
CA SER A 132 -41.23 2.09 9.35
C SER A 132 -41.39 0.72 8.69
N THR A 133 -41.98 0.66 7.49
CA THR A 133 -42.10 -0.60 6.73
C THR A 133 -40.72 -1.11 6.30
N ARG A 134 -39.81 -0.23 5.82
CA ARG A 134 -38.44 -0.63 5.47
C ARG A 134 -37.68 -1.20 6.67
N TYR A 135 -37.81 -0.56 7.82
CA TYR A 135 -37.20 -1.00 9.06
C TYR A 135 -37.76 -2.36 9.51
N ASN A 136 -39.07 -2.56 9.45
CA ASN A 136 -39.68 -3.86 9.79
C ASN A 136 -39.17 -4.98 8.86
N ILE A 137 -39.01 -4.70 7.57
CA ILE A 137 -38.41 -5.66 6.62
C ILE A 137 -36.97 -5.99 7.02
N ILE A 138 -36.13 -4.98 7.28
CA ILE A 138 -34.72 -5.20 7.68
C ILE A 138 -34.66 -5.99 9.00
N LYS A 139 -35.49 -5.61 9.97
CA LYS A 139 -35.57 -6.24 11.29
C LYS A 139 -35.99 -7.71 11.18
N GLY A 140 -37.06 -8.00 10.45
CA GLY A 140 -37.56 -9.37 10.32
C GLY A 140 -36.58 -10.28 9.58
N ILE A 141 -35.87 -9.79 8.54
CA ILE A 141 -34.80 -10.58 7.89
C ILE A 141 -33.69 -10.90 8.90
N CYS A 142 -33.26 -9.92 9.71
CA CYS A 142 -32.24 -10.09 10.73
C CYS A 142 -32.67 -11.12 11.79
N GLU A 143 -33.91 -11.06 12.27
CA GLU A 143 -34.48 -12.00 13.23
C GLU A 143 -34.53 -13.43 12.65
N GLY A 144 -34.94 -13.59 11.39
CA GLY A 144 -34.92 -14.87 10.69
C GLY A 144 -33.51 -15.46 10.56
N LEU A 145 -32.52 -14.66 10.17
CA LEU A 145 -31.13 -15.12 10.06
C LEU A 145 -30.52 -15.47 11.42
N ASN A 146 -30.79 -14.66 12.45
CA ASN A 146 -30.31 -14.94 13.79
C ASN A 146 -30.84 -16.28 14.30
N PHE A 147 -32.14 -16.55 14.09
CA PHE A 147 -32.74 -17.84 14.42
C PHE A 147 -32.04 -19.02 13.72
N LEU A 148 -31.75 -18.91 12.41
CA LEU A 148 -31.03 -19.95 11.66
C LEU A 148 -29.60 -20.18 12.19
N HIS A 149 -28.90 -19.10 12.55
CA HIS A 149 -27.52 -19.15 13.06
C HIS A 149 -27.43 -19.65 14.51
N GLU A 150 -28.52 -19.58 15.27
CA GLU A 150 -28.64 -20.13 16.62
C GLU A 150 -29.05 -21.61 16.65
N CYS A 151 -29.54 -22.15 15.53
CA CYS A 151 -29.85 -23.58 15.40
C CYS A 151 -28.62 -24.45 15.71
N LYS A 152 -28.85 -25.67 16.19
CA LYS A 152 -27.80 -26.66 16.44
C LYS A 152 -28.12 -27.97 15.72
N PRO A 153 -27.40 -28.31 14.63
CA PRO A 153 -26.33 -27.52 13.97
C PRO A 153 -26.83 -26.23 13.33
N GLN A 154 -25.93 -25.25 13.14
CA GLN A 154 -26.28 -23.94 12.57
C GLN A 154 -26.70 -24.10 11.11
N ILE A 155 -27.66 -23.31 10.64
CA ILE A 155 -28.11 -23.33 9.24
C ILE A 155 -27.58 -22.06 8.57
N CYS A 156 -26.71 -22.20 7.57
CA CYS A 156 -26.30 -21.11 6.69
C CYS A 156 -27.16 -21.10 5.43
N HIS A 157 -27.74 -19.96 5.05
CA HIS A 157 -28.64 -19.83 3.91
C HIS A 157 -27.91 -19.87 2.56
N LEU A 158 -26.80 -19.13 2.44
CA LEU A 158 -25.86 -19.06 1.31
C LEU A 158 -26.38 -18.45 -0.01
N ASP A 159 -27.68 -18.16 -0.15
CA ASP A 159 -28.22 -17.41 -1.31
C ASP A 159 -29.20 -16.31 -0.88
N LEU A 160 -28.82 -15.50 0.12
CA LEU A 160 -29.65 -14.39 0.57
C LEU A 160 -29.62 -13.23 -0.43
N LYS A 161 -30.78 -12.89 -0.99
CA LYS A 161 -30.98 -11.81 -1.98
C LYS A 161 -32.44 -11.35 -1.96
N PRO A 162 -32.81 -10.17 -2.51
CA PRO A 162 -34.18 -9.67 -2.42
C PRO A 162 -35.22 -10.60 -3.08
N ALA A 163 -34.86 -11.32 -4.14
CA ALA A 163 -35.75 -12.31 -4.76
C ALA A 163 -36.11 -13.49 -3.82
N ASN A 164 -35.28 -13.74 -2.80
CA ASN A 164 -35.47 -14.80 -1.81
C ASN A 164 -36.04 -14.26 -0.48
N ILE A 165 -36.43 -12.98 -0.43
CA ILE A 165 -37.20 -12.39 0.67
C ILE A 165 -38.63 -12.20 0.19
N LEU A 166 -39.56 -12.97 0.74
CA LEU A 166 -40.97 -12.88 0.42
C LEU A 166 -41.72 -12.06 1.47
N LEU A 167 -42.73 -11.31 1.05
CA LEU A 167 -43.51 -10.41 1.89
C LEU A 167 -44.95 -10.92 1.99
N ASP A 168 -45.51 -10.93 3.20
CA ASP A 168 -46.93 -11.21 3.39
C ASP A 168 -47.82 -9.99 3.09
N SER A 169 -49.13 -10.12 3.33
CA SER A 169 -50.09 -9.02 3.15
C SER A 169 -49.84 -7.79 4.05
N SER A 170 -49.08 -7.96 5.13
CA SER A 170 -48.73 -6.93 6.10
C SER A 170 -47.33 -6.35 5.86
N MET A 171 -46.66 -6.74 4.76
CA MET A 171 -45.27 -6.37 4.44
C MET A 171 -44.24 -6.92 5.44
N GLU A 172 -44.58 -7.97 6.18
CA GLU A 172 -43.63 -8.66 7.05
C GLU A 172 -42.78 -9.65 6.22
N PRO A 173 -41.45 -9.68 6.42
CA PRO A 173 -40.55 -10.46 5.60
C PRO A 173 -40.43 -11.91 6.06
N LYS A 174 -40.31 -12.82 5.09
CA LYS A 174 -39.91 -14.22 5.30
C LYS A 174 -38.77 -14.59 4.35
N VAL A 175 -37.68 -15.11 4.92
CA VAL A 175 -36.56 -15.67 4.16
C VAL A 175 -36.98 -17.00 3.54
N ALA A 176 -36.76 -17.16 2.24
CA ALA A 176 -37.16 -18.31 1.44
C ALA A 176 -36.01 -18.84 0.57
N ASP A 177 -36.25 -19.99 -0.09
CA ASP A 177 -35.33 -20.67 -1.01
C ASP A 177 -34.06 -21.26 -0.34
N PHE A 178 -34.25 -22.37 0.36
CA PHE A 178 -33.21 -23.04 1.15
C PHE A 178 -32.42 -24.10 0.34
N GLY A 179 -32.56 -24.15 -0.99
CA GLY A 179 -31.91 -25.17 -1.83
C GLY A 179 -30.38 -25.19 -1.74
N LEU A 180 -29.75 -24.05 -1.45
CA LEU A 180 -28.29 -23.94 -1.27
C LEU A 180 -27.84 -23.95 0.19
N SER A 181 -28.79 -24.02 1.14
CA SER A 181 -28.49 -23.96 2.56
C SER A 181 -27.70 -25.18 3.05
N ARG A 182 -26.83 -24.96 4.06
CA ARG A 182 -25.91 -25.97 4.60
C ARG A 182 -25.97 -25.98 6.12
N LEU A 183 -25.88 -27.18 6.70
CA LEU A 183 -25.67 -27.34 8.15
C LEU A 183 -24.19 -27.12 8.48
N PHE A 184 -23.94 -26.39 9.55
CA PHE A 184 -22.60 -25.99 9.98
C PHE A 184 -22.40 -26.27 11.47
N THR A 185 -21.23 -26.84 11.80
CA THR A 185 -20.79 -27.07 13.19
C THR A 185 -19.51 -26.25 13.48
N PRO A 186 -19.42 -25.53 14.62
CA PRO A 186 -18.30 -24.61 14.90
C PRO A 186 -16.89 -25.25 14.94
N SER A 187 -16.79 -26.58 14.99
CA SER A 187 -15.53 -27.30 15.16
C SER A 187 -14.76 -27.57 13.87
N HIS A 188 -15.31 -27.25 12.69
CA HIS A 188 -14.63 -27.49 11.41
C HIS A 188 -14.82 -26.32 10.43
N THR A 189 -13.74 -25.86 9.81
CA THR A 189 -13.79 -24.98 8.64
C THR A 189 -14.27 -25.78 7.43
N HIS A 190 -15.49 -25.50 6.96
CA HIS A 190 -16.03 -26.15 5.77
C HIS A 190 -15.61 -25.35 4.52
N ILE A 191 -14.67 -25.91 3.75
CA ILE A 191 -14.29 -25.43 2.42
C ILE A 191 -15.12 -26.22 1.40
N THR A 192 -15.79 -25.52 0.48
CA THR A 192 -16.48 -26.15 -0.65
C THR A 192 -15.72 -25.91 -1.94
N GLU A 193 -15.52 -26.97 -2.72
CA GLU A 193 -14.91 -26.89 -4.06
C GLU A 193 -15.86 -26.26 -5.09
N ARG A 194 -17.16 -26.16 -4.77
CA ARG A 194 -18.18 -25.68 -5.71
C ARG A 194 -18.93 -24.48 -5.16
N ILE A 195 -18.56 -23.31 -5.67
CA ILE A 195 -19.19 -22.02 -5.32
C ILE A 195 -20.47 -21.86 -6.14
N ILE A 196 -21.62 -21.85 -5.46
CA ILE A 196 -22.96 -21.74 -6.06
C ILE A 196 -23.76 -20.67 -5.32
N GLY A 197 -24.53 -19.86 -6.06
CA GLY A 197 -25.42 -18.81 -5.55
C GLY A 197 -25.31 -17.53 -6.39
N THR A 198 -25.85 -16.42 -5.89
CA THR A 198 -25.86 -15.13 -6.61
C THR A 198 -24.65 -14.25 -6.28
N ARG A 199 -23.68 -14.14 -7.20
CA ARG A 199 -22.36 -13.47 -7.00
C ARG A 199 -22.41 -12.09 -6.32
N LYS A 200 -23.41 -11.25 -6.63
CA LYS A 200 -23.57 -9.89 -6.05
C LYS A 200 -23.71 -9.90 -4.52
N TYR A 201 -24.24 -10.97 -3.95
CA TYR A 201 -24.53 -11.08 -2.52
C TYR A 201 -23.54 -12.00 -1.79
N MET A 202 -22.46 -12.42 -2.46
CA MET A 202 -21.43 -13.30 -1.89
C MET A 202 -20.24 -12.51 -1.36
N PRO A 203 -19.71 -12.84 -0.17
CA PRO A 203 -18.49 -12.24 0.31
C PRO A 203 -17.26 -12.80 -0.42
N PRO A 204 -16.15 -12.04 -0.48
CA PRO A 204 -14.95 -12.44 -1.21
C PRO A 204 -14.30 -13.72 -0.67
N GLU A 205 -14.32 -13.97 0.65
CA GLU A 205 -13.81 -15.22 1.23
C GLU A 205 -14.57 -16.46 0.75
N PHE A 206 -15.85 -16.33 0.39
CA PHE A 206 -16.61 -17.43 -0.23
C PHE A 206 -16.25 -17.60 -1.70
N LEU A 207 -16.08 -16.49 -2.43
CA LEU A 207 -15.74 -16.47 -3.85
C LEU A 207 -14.31 -16.95 -4.13
N ASN A 208 -13.38 -16.70 -3.22
CA ASN A 208 -11.95 -16.98 -3.40
C ASN A 208 -11.53 -18.31 -2.78
N GLU A 209 -12.07 -18.64 -1.59
CA GLU A 209 -11.61 -19.78 -0.79
C GLU A 209 -12.68 -20.86 -0.61
N GLY A 210 -13.92 -20.63 -1.06
CA GLY A 210 -15.04 -21.55 -0.84
C GLY A 210 -15.43 -21.71 0.63
N LYS A 211 -15.05 -20.76 1.51
CA LYS A 211 -15.25 -20.85 2.95
C LYS A 211 -16.71 -20.58 3.35
N ILE A 212 -17.36 -21.56 3.95
CA ILE A 212 -18.74 -21.46 4.43
C ILE A 212 -18.76 -21.11 5.92
N SER A 213 -19.52 -20.08 6.29
CA SER A 213 -19.80 -19.69 7.66
C SER A 213 -21.10 -18.88 7.76
N PRO A 214 -21.65 -18.66 8.97
CA PRO A 214 -22.76 -17.73 9.16
C PRO A 214 -22.47 -16.30 8.67
N LYS A 215 -21.19 -15.90 8.55
CA LYS A 215 -20.80 -14.58 8.04
C LYS A 215 -21.15 -14.38 6.57
N ASN A 216 -21.30 -15.46 5.81
CA ASN A 216 -21.72 -15.40 4.41
C ASN A 216 -23.13 -14.78 4.28
N ASP A 217 -24.06 -15.18 5.14
CA ASP A 217 -25.42 -14.63 5.15
C ASP A 217 -25.45 -13.18 5.66
N VAL A 218 -24.57 -12.83 6.62
CA VAL A 218 -24.45 -11.47 7.15
C VAL A 218 -23.99 -10.49 6.07
N PHE A 219 -23.06 -10.91 5.20
CA PHE A 219 -22.64 -10.10 4.06
C PHE A 219 -23.79 -9.89 3.06
N GLY A 220 -24.48 -10.97 2.65
CA GLY A 220 -25.64 -10.89 1.78
C GLY A 220 -26.74 -9.99 2.35
N PHE A 221 -26.95 -10.04 3.67
CA PHE A 221 -27.90 -9.20 4.38
C PHE A 221 -27.52 -7.71 4.32
N GLY A 222 -26.24 -7.39 4.49
CA GLY A 222 -25.74 -6.01 4.35
C GLY A 222 -26.02 -5.42 2.97
N VAL A 223 -25.83 -6.20 1.91
CA VAL A 223 -26.14 -5.80 0.53
C VAL A 223 -27.65 -5.57 0.36
N VAL A 224 -28.49 -6.51 0.81
CA VAL A 224 -29.96 -6.38 0.76
C VAL A 224 -30.44 -5.16 1.53
N MET A 225 -29.88 -4.88 2.71
CA MET A 225 -30.22 -3.72 3.53
C MET A 225 -29.94 -2.42 2.78
N ILE A 226 -28.80 -2.31 2.11
CA ILE A 226 -28.46 -1.11 1.32
C ILE A 226 -29.46 -0.91 0.18
N GLU A 227 -29.87 -1.97 -0.50
CA GLU A 227 -30.87 -1.86 -1.56
C GLU A 227 -32.25 -1.43 -1.03
N ILE A 228 -32.66 -1.96 0.13
CA ILE A 228 -33.88 -1.50 0.82
C ILE A 228 -33.78 -0.02 1.18
N MET A 229 -32.63 0.46 1.60
CA MET A 229 -32.44 1.87 1.96
C MET A 229 -32.38 2.80 0.74
N ALA A 230 -31.76 2.37 -0.36
CA ALA A 230 -31.58 3.17 -1.57
C ALA A 230 -32.86 3.31 -2.42
N GLY A 231 -33.78 2.34 -2.37
CA GLY A 231 -35.03 2.37 -3.14
C GLY A 231 -34.84 2.26 -4.66
N PRO A 232 -35.84 2.63 -5.48
CA PRO A 232 -35.86 2.37 -6.93
C PRO A 232 -34.76 3.06 -7.77
N ALA A 233 -34.08 4.07 -7.22
CA ALA A 233 -32.95 4.76 -7.86
C ALA A 233 -31.58 4.18 -7.48
N GLY A 234 -31.53 3.08 -6.71
CA GLY A 234 -30.31 2.52 -6.14
C GLY A 234 -29.59 1.48 -7.02
N TYR A 235 -28.38 1.84 -7.48
CA TYR A 235 -27.35 0.99 -8.10
C TYR A 235 -27.60 0.44 -9.52
N SER A 236 -27.83 1.34 -10.48
CA SER A 236 -27.53 1.09 -11.89
C SER A 236 -26.16 1.70 -12.26
N ASN A 237 -25.08 1.09 -11.78
CA ASN A 237 -23.74 1.21 -12.37
C ASN A 237 -22.91 0.04 -11.84
N SER A 238 -22.56 -0.88 -12.74
CA SER A 238 -21.63 -1.97 -12.52
C SER A 238 -20.23 -1.41 -12.20
N PHE A 239 -19.91 -1.26 -10.93
CA PHE A 239 -18.54 -1.04 -10.45
C PHE A 239 -18.10 -2.23 -9.61
N GLU A 240 -16.89 -2.69 -9.89
CA GLU A 240 -16.20 -3.78 -9.22
C GLU A 240 -16.21 -3.58 -7.69
N MET A 241 -16.95 -4.44 -6.99
CA MET A 241 -17.01 -4.55 -5.53
C MET A 241 -15.64 -4.99 -4.98
N HIS A 242 -14.78 -4.03 -4.66
CA HIS A 242 -13.43 -4.32 -4.14
C HIS A 242 -13.16 -3.89 -2.69
N ASP A 243 -14.16 -3.41 -1.93
CA ASP A 243 -13.91 -3.05 -0.53
C ASP A 243 -15.07 -3.39 0.42
N VAL A 244 -14.98 -4.56 1.05
CA VAL A 244 -15.91 -5.02 2.12
C VAL A 244 -15.92 -4.03 3.28
N ALA A 245 -14.82 -3.31 3.52
CA ALA A 245 -14.72 -2.30 4.56
C ALA A 245 -15.57 -1.05 4.25
N GLN A 246 -15.70 -0.70 2.97
CA GLN A 246 -16.54 0.43 2.52
C GLN A 246 -18.03 0.07 2.58
N LEU A 247 -18.38 -1.19 2.27
CA LEU A 247 -19.72 -1.74 2.49
C LEU A 247 -20.08 -1.75 3.99
N MET A 248 -19.17 -2.24 4.85
CA MET A 248 -19.34 -2.22 6.30
C MET A 248 -19.44 -0.79 6.85
N GLN A 249 -18.62 0.15 6.36
CA GLN A 249 -18.73 1.56 6.73
C GLN A 249 -20.04 2.18 6.26
N GLN A 250 -20.55 1.84 5.08
CA GLN A 250 -21.85 2.34 4.60
C GLN A 250 -23.00 1.75 5.42
N VAL A 251 -22.94 0.47 5.78
CA VAL A 251 -23.87 -0.19 6.71
C VAL A 251 -23.84 0.50 8.08
N LEU A 252 -22.65 0.77 8.62
CA LEU A 252 -22.46 1.49 9.90
C LEU A 252 -22.91 2.96 9.84
N THR A 253 -22.60 3.67 8.76
CA THR A 253 -23.00 5.08 8.55
C THR A 253 -24.50 5.22 8.33
N ASN A 254 -25.10 4.27 7.63
CA ASN A 254 -26.55 4.20 7.48
C ASN A 254 -27.22 3.85 8.82
N CYS A 255 -26.63 2.96 9.63
CA CYS A 255 -27.09 2.69 10.99
C CYS A 255 -26.99 3.91 11.93
N THR A 256 -25.98 4.78 11.79
CA THR A 256 -25.87 6.02 12.59
C THR A 256 -26.80 7.13 12.09
N MET A 257 -27.11 7.20 10.80
CA MET A 257 -28.15 8.08 10.24
C MET A 257 -29.57 7.72 10.73
N ILE A 258 -29.80 6.46 11.09
CA ILE A 258 -31.06 5.95 11.69
C ILE A 258 -31.24 6.47 13.12
N GLU A 259 -30.16 6.68 13.88
CA GLU A 259 -30.24 7.29 15.21
C GLU A 259 -30.55 8.80 15.12
N ALA A 260 -30.01 9.49 14.12
CA ALA A 260 -30.14 10.94 13.97
C ALA A 260 -31.49 11.42 13.38
N THR A 261 -32.18 10.57 12.59
CA THR A 261 -33.45 10.93 11.93
C THR A 261 -34.70 10.62 12.76
N SER A 262 -34.55 9.97 13.92
CA SER A 262 -35.65 9.65 14.85
C SER A 262 -35.99 10.76 15.86
N ASN A 263 -35.71 12.02 15.52
CA ASN A 263 -35.87 13.16 16.43
C ASN A 263 -37.31 13.63 16.68
N ASN A 264 -38.34 12.84 16.34
CA ASN A 264 -39.73 13.13 16.73
C ASN A 264 -40.55 11.84 16.83
N ARG A 265 -40.44 11.15 17.98
CA ARG A 265 -41.44 10.23 18.62
C ARG A 265 -40.78 9.44 19.75
N SER A 266 -40.04 10.12 20.61
CA SER A 266 -39.25 9.52 21.71
C SER A 266 -40.05 9.23 22.99
N GLU A 267 -41.35 9.52 23.05
CA GLU A 267 -42.16 9.31 24.27
C GLU A 267 -42.99 8.01 24.28
N GLU A 268 -43.50 7.52 23.13
CA GLU A 268 -44.27 6.26 23.09
C GLU A 268 -43.38 5.00 23.21
N LEU A 269 -42.11 5.08 22.81
CA LEU A 269 -41.14 3.96 22.86
C LEU A 269 -40.56 3.70 24.26
N ARG A 270 -40.67 4.65 25.20
CA ARG A 270 -40.17 4.46 26.57
C ARG A 270 -41.14 3.71 27.49
N GLN A 271 -42.44 3.70 27.18
CA GLN A 271 -43.45 3.07 28.05
C GLN A 271 -43.67 1.58 27.82
N HIS A 272 -43.24 1.00 26.68
CA HIS A 272 -43.49 -0.41 26.34
C HIS A 272 -42.29 -1.36 26.43
N CYS A 273 -41.14 -0.91 26.97
CA CYS A 273 -39.95 -1.75 27.16
C CYS A 273 -39.34 -1.60 28.57
N PRO A 274 -39.91 -2.22 29.63
CA PRO A 274 -39.27 -2.22 30.95
C PRO A 274 -38.15 -3.27 31.11
N GLN A 275 -37.83 -4.07 30.08
CA GLN A 275 -36.87 -5.19 30.20
C GLN A 275 -35.58 -5.04 29.37
N ILE A 276 -35.29 -3.84 28.86
CA ILE A 276 -33.94 -3.52 28.36
C ILE A 276 -33.19 -2.73 29.43
N SER A 277 -33.00 -3.34 30.61
CA SER A 277 -31.92 -2.96 31.51
C SER A 277 -30.65 -3.65 31.02
N VAL A 278 -29.61 -2.87 30.77
CA VAL A 278 -28.45 -3.24 29.99
C VAL A 278 -27.22 -3.46 30.88
N PRO A 279 -27.03 -4.65 31.47
CA PRO A 279 -25.70 -5.16 31.82
C PRO A 279 -25.01 -5.87 30.64
N GLY A 280 -25.77 -6.19 29.59
CA GLY A 280 -25.30 -6.95 28.42
C GLY A 280 -24.62 -6.11 27.33
N LEU A 281 -25.06 -4.87 27.09
CA LEU A 281 -24.47 -4.02 26.03
C LEU A 281 -23.17 -3.35 26.49
N GLU A 282 -22.96 -3.12 27.80
CA GLU A 282 -21.64 -2.71 28.28
C GLU A 282 -20.64 -3.86 28.17
N ARG A 283 -21.04 -5.09 28.48
CA ARG A 283 -20.21 -6.29 28.24
C ARG A 283 -20.02 -6.59 26.75
N ALA A 284 -20.97 -6.27 25.88
CA ALA A 284 -20.86 -6.43 24.42
C ALA A 284 -20.07 -5.29 23.75
N LYS A 285 -20.16 -4.05 24.24
CA LYS A 285 -19.26 -2.95 23.84
C LYS A 285 -17.82 -3.26 24.27
N LYS A 286 -17.64 -3.86 25.46
CA LYS A 286 -16.36 -4.36 26.00
C LYS A 286 -15.92 -5.73 25.44
N ARG A 287 -16.70 -6.38 24.56
CA ARG A 287 -16.35 -7.60 23.78
C ARG A 287 -16.24 -7.37 22.27
N LYS A 288 -16.91 -6.36 21.69
CA LYS A 288 -16.82 -6.00 20.26
C LYS A 288 -15.68 -5.04 19.95
N LYS A 289 -15.28 -4.14 20.87
CA LYS A 289 -14.02 -3.37 20.73
C LYS A 289 -12.78 -4.28 20.76
N THR A 290 -12.93 -5.41 21.43
CA THR A 290 -11.96 -6.48 21.74
C THR A 290 -11.91 -7.51 20.62
N GLY A 291 -13.07 -8.10 20.25
CA GLY A 291 -13.16 -9.23 19.31
C GLY A 291 -12.95 -8.90 17.84
N GLY A 292 -13.21 -7.65 17.42
CA GLY A 292 -12.92 -7.17 16.07
C GLY A 292 -11.43 -6.93 15.84
N ASN A 293 -10.75 -6.37 16.86
CA ASN A 293 -9.30 -6.24 16.89
C ASN A 293 -8.62 -7.62 17.03
N LEU A 294 -9.14 -8.53 17.86
CA LEU A 294 -8.55 -9.85 18.06
C LEU A 294 -8.49 -10.74 16.80
N LYS A 295 -9.41 -10.61 15.84
CA LYS A 295 -9.35 -11.39 14.58
C LYS A 295 -8.37 -10.82 13.56
N GLY A 296 -8.41 -9.50 13.35
CA GLY A 296 -7.41 -8.82 12.50
C GLY A 296 -6.01 -9.01 13.05
N ILE A 297 -5.87 -8.91 14.38
CA ILE A 297 -4.59 -9.08 15.04
C ILE A 297 -4.15 -10.56 15.13
N ALA A 298 -5.07 -11.55 15.17
CA ALA A 298 -4.73 -12.98 15.10
C ALA A 298 -4.39 -13.45 13.67
N GLU A 299 -4.99 -12.87 12.63
CA GLU A 299 -4.61 -13.08 11.23
C GLU A 299 -3.27 -12.37 10.91
N GLU A 300 -3.00 -11.20 11.53
CA GLU A 300 -1.69 -10.53 11.51
C GLU A 300 -0.63 -11.30 12.31
N ARG A 301 -1.01 -11.99 13.40
CA ARG A 301 -0.13 -12.89 14.18
C ARG A 301 0.44 -14.00 13.29
N THR A 302 -0.35 -14.59 12.39
CA THR A 302 0.16 -15.58 11.43
C THR A 302 1.14 -15.00 10.41
N HIS A 303 0.93 -13.77 9.94
CA HIS A 303 1.90 -13.08 9.06
C HIS A 303 3.19 -12.70 9.81
N PHE A 304 3.09 -12.34 11.10
CA PHE A 304 4.24 -11.97 11.95
C PHE A 304 5.06 -13.17 12.42
N THR A 305 4.45 -14.30 12.76
CA THR A 305 5.19 -15.54 13.09
C THR A 305 5.95 -16.08 11.86
N VAL A 306 5.38 -15.91 10.65
CA VAL A 306 6.07 -16.22 9.38
C VAL A 306 7.30 -15.32 9.13
N MET A 307 7.32 -14.07 9.65
CA MET A 307 8.52 -13.21 9.57
C MET A 307 9.73 -13.75 10.34
N GLN A 308 9.51 -14.58 11.37
CA GLN A 308 10.58 -15.18 12.16
C GLN A 308 11.04 -16.54 11.59
N GLU A 309 10.16 -17.28 10.90
CA GLU A 309 10.44 -18.66 10.48
C GLU A 309 10.74 -18.83 8.98
N ASN A 310 10.30 -17.93 8.11
CA ASN A 310 10.59 -18.01 6.67
C ASN A 310 10.65 -16.62 6.04
N ALA A 311 11.83 -16.01 6.00
CA ALA A 311 12.11 -15.03 4.95
C ALA A 311 12.17 -15.82 3.63
N PRO A 312 11.20 -15.69 2.71
CA PRO A 312 11.36 -16.27 1.39
C PRO A 312 12.62 -15.61 0.79
N SER A 313 13.41 -16.37 0.05
CA SER A 313 14.50 -15.85 -0.77
C SER A 313 13.93 -14.84 -1.78
N MET A 314 13.76 -13.60 -1.34
CA MET A 314 13.19 -12.51 -2.12
C MET A 314 14.33 -11.86 -2.89
N LEU A 315 14.21 -11.95 -4.22
CA LEU A 315 14.89 -11.17 -5.28
C LEU A 315 16.09 -10.33 -4.82
N GLU A 316 17.28 -10.72 -5.28
CA GLU A 316 18.54 -9.96 -5.23
C GLU A 316 18.34 -8.49 -5.66
N ASN A 317 17.95 -7.63 -4.71
CA ASN A 317 17.87 -6.19 -4.90
C ASN A 317 19.12 -5.59 -4.27
N ARG A 318 19.91 -4.86 -5.08
CA ARG A 318 21.08 -4.13 -4.60
C ARG A 318 20.64 -3.10 -3.56
N ASP A 319 21.12 -3.27 -2.34
CA ASP A 319 20.85 -2.37 -1.23
C ASP A 319 21.53 -1.01 -1.49
N HIS A 320 20.75 0.06 -1.44
CA HIS A 320 21.20 1.46 -1.58
C HIS A 320 21.24 2.19 -0.24
N ARG A 321 20.98 1.49 0.86
CA ARG A 321 21.10 2.06 2.20
C ARG A 321 22.54 2.48 2.44
N GLU A 322 22.71 3.64 3.06
CA GLU A 322 23.99 4.13 3.54
C GLU A 322 23.75 4.71 4.94
N THR A 323 24.60 4.34 5.87
CA THR A 323 24.68 4.97 7.20
C THR A 323 25.91 5.85 7.25
N SER A 324 25.89 6.88 8.12
CA SER A 324 27.04 7.77 8.28
C SER A 324 27.56 7.78 9.70
N ALA A 325 28.78 8.27 9.82
CA ALA A 325 29.44 8.54 11.09
C ALA A 325 28.83 9.71 11.89
N LYS A 326 27.99 10.58 11.30
CA LYS A 326 27.45 11.75 12.02
C LYS A 326 26.38 11.35 13.05
N ILE A 327 26.48 11.91 14.24
CA ILE A 327 25.48 11.79 15.30
C ILE A 327 24.43 12.88 15.06
N GLY A 328 23.23 12.51 14.60
CA GLY A 328 22.20 13.45 14.12
C GLY A 328 21.21 13.95 15.17
N ALA A 329 21.28 13.48 16.42
CA ALA A 329 20.42 13.91 17.52
C ALA A 329 21.10 13.65 18.88
N GLU A 330 20.65 14.32 19.94
CA GLU A 330 21.06 14.02 21.32
C GLU A 330 20.64 12.59 21.67
N VAL A 331 21.63 11.74 21.97
CA VAL A 331 21.42 10.33 22.29
C VAL A 331 21.21 10.22 23.79
N VAL A 332 20.05 9.68 24.20
CA VAL A 332 19.66 9.56 25.61
C VAL A 332 19.97 8.16 26.13
N GLY A 333 20.75 8.08 27.21
CA GLY A 333 21.27 6.81 27.72
C GLY A 333 22.34 6.24 26.79
N ARG A 334 23.08 5.20 27.26
CA ARG A 334 24.24 4.55 26.60
C ARG A 334 25.64 5.01 27.03
N ASP A 335 25.76 5.92 28.00
CA ASP A 335 27.08 6.37 28.47
C ASP A 335 27.89 5.24 29.12
N MET A 336 27.24 4.35 29.89
CA MET A 336 27.90 3.21 30.53
C MET A 336 28.38 2.19 29.50
N GLU A 337 27.51 1.77 28.58
CA GLU A 337 27.86 0.82 27.52
C GLU A 337 28.94 1.38 26.59
N LYS A 338 28.89 2.70 26.33
CA LYS A 338 29.98 3.40 25.64
C LYS A 338 31.29 3.24 26.42
N GLN A 339 31.31 3.56 27.72
CA GLN A 339 32.51 3.43 28.55
C GLN A 339 33.07 1.99 28.56
N GLU A 340 32.20 0.97 28.67
CA GLU A 340 32.58 -0.45 28.63
C GLU A 340 33.21 -0.84 27.29
N ILE A 341 32.58 -0.47 26.17
CA ILE A 341 33.09 -0.73 24.83
C ILE A 341 34.45 -0.05 24.63
N MET A 342 34.58 1.22 25.04
CA MET A 342 35.84 1.96 24.93
C MET A 342 36.93 1.35 25.83
N ALA A 343 36.59 0.84 27.02
CA ALA A 343 37.52 0.12 27.88
C ALA A 343 38.02 -1.18 27.23
N HIS A 344 37.13 -1.96 26.60
CA HIS A 344 37.50 -3.17 25.86
C HIS A 344 38.43 -2.88 24.67
N LEU A 345 38.19 -1.77 23.96
CA LEU A 345 39.04 -1.33 22.84
C LEU A 345 40.39 -0.71 23.31
N SER A 346 40.45 -0.21 24.54
CA SER A 346 41.67 0.32 25.16
C SER A 346 42.59 -0.77 25.68
N GLY A 347 42.03 -1.84 26.25
CA GLY A 347 42.77 -3.01 26.72
C GLY A 347 43.45 -3.82 25.61
N SER A 348 43.09 -3.62 24.34
CA SER A 348 43.67 -4.31 23.18
C SER A 348 44.90 -3.60 22.59
N THR A 349 45.51 -2.67 23.33
CA THR A 349 46.65 -1.83 22.89
C THR A 349 47.93 -2.59 22.53
N THR A 350 47.99 -3.90 22.80
CA THR A 350 49.12 -4.79 22.46
C THR A 350 48.94 -5.55 21.14
N GLN A 351 47.81 -5.44 20.44
CA GLN A 351 47.49 -6.21 19.23
C GLN A 351 47.53 -5.37 17.96
N GLU A 352 47.97 -5.99 16.85
CA GLU A 352 47.95 -5.38 15.52
C GLU A 352 46.54 -5.31 14.93
N ILE A 353 45.64 -6.29 15.19
CA ILE A 353 44.25 -6.27 14.68
C ILE A 353 43.24 -6.67 15.75
N THR A 354 42.16 -5.90 15.88
CA THR A 354 41.03 -6.16 16.79
C THR A 354 39.70 -6.11 16.05
N PHE A 355 38.91 -7.18 16.10
CA PHE A 355 37.50 -7.15 15.67
C PHE A 355 36.59 -7.07 16.90
N LEU A 356 35.71 -6.08 16.95
CA LEU A 356 34.66 -5.93 17.95
C LEU A 356 33.28 -6.00 17.27
N PRO A 357 32.62 -7.16 17.32
CA PRO A 357 31.24 -7.27 16.89
C PRO A 357 30.29 -6.73 17.98
N ILE A 358 29.43 -5.78 17.63
CA ILE A 358 28.32 -5.27 18.43
C ILE A 358 27.02 -5.81 17.84
N TYR A 359 26.27 -6.58 18.62
CA TYR A 359 25.05 -7.23 18.13
C TYR A 359 23.85 -7.02 19.05
N GLY A 360 22.65 -7.23 18.50
CA GLY A 360 21.38 -7.02 19.20
C GLY A 360 20.23 -6.78 18.23
N ILE A 361 19.00 -6.73 18.76
CA ILE A 361 17.77 -6.60 17.97
C ILE A 361 17.74 -5.31 17.12
N GLY A 362 16.91 -5.28 16.08
CA GLY A 362 16.74 -4.07 15.25
C GLY A 362 16.26 -2.86 16.06
N GLY A 363 16.65 -1.65 15.67
CA GLY A 363 16.18 -0.41 16.33
C GLY A 363 16.73 -0.14 17.75
N ILE A 364 17.55 -1.03 18.31
CA ILE A 364 18.10 -0.90 19.68
C ILE A 364 19.19 0.17 19.85
N GLY A 365 19.74 0.69 18.74
CA GLY A 365 20.80 1.71 18.74
C GLY A 365 22.21 1.24 18.43
N LYS A 366 22.40 0.09 17.75
CA LYS A 366 23.74 -0.43 17.37
C LYS A 366 24.54 0.55 16.52
N THR A 367 23.93 1.07 15.45
CA THR A 367 24.55 2.08 14.58
C THR A 367 24.91 3.33 15.38
N THR A 368 24.05 3.77 16.29
CA THR A 368 24.33 4.89 17.21
C THR A 368 25.54 4.60 18.11
N MET A 369 25.66 3.37 18.63
CA MET A 369 26.83 2.97 19.41
C MET A 369 28.12 2.96 18.57
N ALA A 370 28.06 2.47 17.32
CA ALA A 370 29.19 2.53 16.41
C ALA A 370 29.57 3.99 16.06
N GLN A 371 28.60 4.90 15.95
CA GLN A 371 28.85 6.34 15.80
C GLN A 371 29.55 6.93 17.02
N PHE A 372 29.21 6.50 18.24
CA PHE A 372 29.94 6.92 19.43
C PHE A 372 31.40 6.48 19.40
N VAL A 373 31.66 5.22 19.04
CA VAL A 373 33.03 4.71 18.90
C VAL A 373 33.79 5.48 17.82
N PHE A 374 33.17 5.74 16.67
CA PHE A 374 33.81 6.46 15.56
C PHE A 374 34.20 7.91 15.91
N ASN A 375 33.35 8.60 16.67
CA ASN A 375 33.57 10.01 17.02
C ASN A 375 34.29 10.21 18.36
N ASP A 376 34.66 9.13 19.04
CA ASP A 376 35.33 9.25 20.33
C ASP A 376 36.74 9.85 20.19
N SER A 377 37.10 10.68 21.17
CA SER A 377 38.41 11.30 21.28
C SER A 377 39.58 10.31 21.26
N GLN A 378 39.37 9.07 21.73
CA GLN A 378 40.39 8.01 21.71
C GLN A 378 40.85 7.66 20.28
N PHE A 379 40.01 7.83 19.28
CA PHE A 379 40.30 7.52 17.88
C PHE A 379 40.61 8.76 17.03
N LYS A 380 40.85 9.91 17.66
CA LYS A 380 41.14 11.17 16.96
C LYS A 380 42.39 11.07 16.05
N GLU A 381 43.39 10.31 16.47
CA GLU A 381 44.65 10.07 15.74
C GLU A 381 44.58 8.87 14.77
N TYR A 382 43.42 8.19 14.66
CA TYR A 382 43.25 7.07 13.73
C TYR A 382 42.72 7.59 12.38
N SER A 383 43.13 6.95 11.29
CA SER A 383 42.39 7.05 10.03
C SER A 383 41.08 6.29 10.20
N ARG A 384 39.95 6.98 10.06
CA ARG A 384 38.63 6.44 10.36
C ARG A 384 37.82 6.21 9.10
N VAL A 385 37.25 5.03 8.96
CA VAL A 385 36.48 4.57 7.80
C VAL A 385 35.11 4.11 8.26
N TRP A 386 34.06 4.52 7.56
CA TRP A 386 32.70 4.06 7.80
C TRP A 386 32.16 3.41 6.53
N THR A 387 31.85 2.12 6.58
CA THR A 387 31.33 1.37 5.45
C THR A 387 30.06 0.64 5.85
N TYR A 388 28.96 0.97 5.19
CA TYR A 388 27.72 0.20 5.29
C TYR A 388 27.87 -1.10 4.49
N VAL A 389 27.45 -2.22 5.08
CA VAL A 389 27.46 -3.52 4.44
C VAL A 389 26.04 -3.86 3.95
N SER A 390 25.88 -3.93 2.64
CA SER A 390 24.63 -4.33 1.98
C SER A 390 24.21 -5.75 2.39
N GLN A 391 22.90 -6.02 2.37
CA GLN A 391 22.38 -7.40 2.42
C GLN A 391 22.96 -8.29 1.31
N THR A 392 23.22 -7.71 0.12
CA THR A 392 24.01 -8.37 -0.92
C THR A 392 25.50 -8.23 -0.57
N PHE A 393 26.08 -9.27 0.02
CA PHE A 393 27.47 -9.24 0.43
C PHE A 393 28.42 -9.18 -0.77
N ASP A 394 29.18 -8.09 -0.89
CA ASP A 394 30.15 -7.85 -1.97
C ASP A 394 31.47 -7.33 -1.41
N LEU A 395 32.45 -8.22 -1.34
CA LEU A 395 33.81 -7.93 -0.87
C LEU A 395 34.49 -6.81 -1.67
N LYS A 396 34.26 -6.73 -2.98
CA LYS A 396 34.88 -5.70 -3.82
C LYS A 396 34.31 -4.33 -3.53
N LYS A 397 32.99 -4.24 -3.30
CA LYS A 397 32.33 -2.98 -2.91
C LYS A 397 32.83 -2.50 -1.55
N ILE A 398 32.95 -3.42 -0.58
CA ILE A 398 33.49 -3.13 0.75
C ILE A 398 34.94 -2.63 0.64
N GLY A 399 35.80 -3.36 -0.06
CA GLY A 399 37.22 -3.01 -0.22
C GLY A 399 37.43 -1.66 -0.91
N ASN A 400 36.73 -1.40 -2.03
CA ASN A 400 36.81 -0.12 -2.73
C ASN A 400 36.28 1.06 -1.88
N SER A 401 35.25 0.84 -1.06
CA SER A 401 34.73 1.84 -0.12
C SER A 401 35.79 2.24 0.93
N ILE A 402 36.49 1.25 1.49
CA ILE A 402 37.55 1.48 2.47
C ILE A 402 38.74 2.20 1.82
N ILE A 403 39.20 1.74 0.66
CA ILE A 403 40.31 2.36 -0.08
C ILE A 403 40.00 3.82 -0.36
N THR A 404 38.80 4.11 -0.88
CA THR A 404 38.38 5.47 -1.25
C THR A 404 38.44 6.43 -0.06
N GLN A 405 38.01 5.98 1.13
CA GLN A 405 38.05 6.80 2.34
C GLN A 405 39.46 6.98 2.91
N LEU A 406 40.34 5.98 2.77
CA LEU A 406 41.72 6.05 3.25
C LEU A 406 42.66 6.81 2.31
N SER A 407 42.42 6.74 0.99
CA SER A 407 43.25 7.42 -0.02
C SER A 407 42.78 8.84 -0.32
N GLY A 408 41.50 9.15 -0.07
CA GLY A 408 40.87 10.42 -0.47
C GLY A 408 40.57 10.51 -1.97
N SER A 409 40.76 9.42 -2.72
CA SER A 409 40.54 9.35 -4.18
C SER A 409 39.60 8.19 -4.52
N LYS A 410 38.72 8.40 -5.51
CA LYS A 410 37.72 7.39 -5.92
C LYS A 410 38.43 6.13 -6.42
N SER A 411 38.20 5.00 -5.76
CA SER A 411 38.75 3.70 -6.15
C SER A 411 37.81 2.96 -7.10
N MET A 412 38.36 2.37 -8.16
CA MET A 412 37.62 1.55 -9.14
C MET A 412 38.35 0.22 -9.44
N HIS A 413 38.97 -0.40 -8.44
CA HIS A 413 39.63 -1.68 -8.64
C HIS A 413 38.61 -2.78 -8.96
N THR A 414 38.88 -3.55 -10.03
CA THR A 414 37.94 -4.52 -10.60
C THR A 414 38.13 -5.94 -10.09
N ASP A 415 39.33 -6.29 -9.62
CA ASP A 415 39.70 -7.58 -9.04
C ASP A 415 40.07 -7.48 -7.56
N LEU A 416 39.91 -8.59 -6.83
CA LEU A 416 40.22 -8.64 -5.40
C LEU A 416 41.71 -8.46 -5.12
N GLN A 417 42.60 -8.92 -6.00
CA GLN A 417 44.04 -8.84 -5.77
C GLN A 417 44.53 -7.40 -5.77
N MET A 418 44.04 -6.56 -6.69
CA MET A 418 44.33 -5.13 -6.67
C MET A 418 43.81 -4.46 -5.40
N ILE A 419 42.62 -4.83 -4.93
CA ILE A 419 42.03 -4.30 -3.69
C ILE A 419 42.91 -4.69 -2.49
N GLU A 420 43.28 -5.96 -2.37
CA GLU A 420 44.15 -6.48 -1.31
C GLU A 420 45.52 -5.76 -1.30
N ASN A 421 46.16 -5.62 -2.47
CA ASN A 421 47.44 -4.92 -2.61
C ASN A 421 47.34 -3.43 -2.22
N SER A 422 46.23 -2.76 -2.57
CA SER A 422 45.98 -1.37 -2.20
C SER A 422 45.72 -1.22 -0.70
N LEU A 423 44.89 -2.08 -0.11
CA LEU A 423 44.62 -2.09 1.32
C LEU A 423 45.89 -2.38 2.12
N GLN A 424 46.71 -3.34 1.71
CA GLN A 424 48.01 -3.63 2.32
C GLN A 424 48.88 -2.36 2.43
N LYS A 425 49.02 -1.61 1.34
CA LYS A 425 49.80 -0.36 1.32
C LYS A 425 49.19 0.72 2.20
N LEU A 426 47.86 0.81 2.24
CA LEU A 426 47.15 1.86 2.98
C LEU A 426 47.09 1.58 4.49
N LEU A 427 47.07 0.31 4.89
CA LEU A 427 46.96 -0.13 6.28
C LEU A 427 48.32 -0.33 6.97
N SER A 428 49.37 -0.69 6.20
CA SER A 428 50.72 -0.93 6.74
C SER A 428 51.27 0.28 7.51
N GLY A 429 51.76 0.05 8.73
CA GLY A 429 52.31 1.08 9.62
C GLY A 429 51.32 2.14 10.13
N LYS A 430 50.01 2.03 9.86
CA LYS A 430 49.00 3.03 10.25
C LYS A 430 48.09 2.56 11.36
N ARG A 431 47.47 3.52 12.04
CA ARG A 431 46.38 3.29 12.99
C ARG A 431 45.06 3.55 12.29
N VAL A 432 44.25 2.52 12.12
CA VAL A 432 43.03 2.58 11.33
C VAL A 432 41.86 2.05 12.13
N LEU A 433 40.74 2.78 12.12
CA LEU A 433 39.45 2.34 12.65
C LEU A 433 38.49 2.16 11.49
N ILE A 434 37.93 0.97 11.34
CA ILE A 434 36.93 0.65 10.32
C ILE A 434 35.63 0.28 11.01
N ILE A 435 34.53 0.94 10.63
CA ILE A 435 33.18 0.55 11.01
C ILE A 435 32.55 -0.19 9.83
N LEU A 436 32.14 -1.43 10.06
CA LEU A 436 31.32 -2.22 9.13
C LEU A 436 29.90 -2.29 9.70
N ASP A 437 29.01 -1.44 9.19
CA ASP A 437 27.66 -1.27 9.75
C ASP A 437 26.63 -2.17 9.05
N ASP A 438 25.81 -2.86 9.84
CA ASP A 438 24.71 -3.78 9.47
C ASP A 438 25.17 -4.99 8.63
N LEU A 439 26.13 -5.78 9.11
CA LEU A 439 26.62 -6.99 8.43
C LEU A 439 25.59 -8.15 8.46
N TRP A 440 25.32 -8.73 7.28
CA TRP A 440 24.33 -9.82 7.06
C TRP A 440 24.91 -11.17 6.60
N GLU A 441 26.21 -11.25 6.29
CA GLU A 441 26.82 -12.46 5.72
C GLU A 441 26.88 -13.61 6.73
N ARG A 442 26.32 -14.77 6.34
CA ARG A 442 26.22 -15.98 7.19
C ARG A 442 27.26 -17.03 6.81
N GLU A 443 27.81 -16.99 5.61
CA GLU A 443 28.78 -17.93 5.10
C GLU A 443 30.17 -17.67 5.71
N SER A 444 30.63 -18.61 6.54
CA SER A 444 31.96 -18.53 7.16
C SER A 444 33.12 -18.34 6.16
N PRO A 445 33.12 -18.94 4.95
CA PRO A 445 34.17 -18.69 3.96
C PRO A 445 34.26 -17.23 3.51
N GLN A 446 33.13 -16.53 3.37
CA GLN A 446 33.07 -15.14 2.93
C GLN A 446 33.54 -14.19 4.04
N LEU A 447 33.14 -14.45 5.28
CA LEU A 447 33.62 -13.70 6.46
C LEU A 447 35.13 -13.86 6.65
N LYS A 448 35.67 -15.08 6.48
CA LYS A 448 37.12 -15.31 6.52
C LYS A 448 37.88 -14.58 5.42
N LYS A 449 37.29 -14.45 4.22
CA LYS A 449 37.87 -13.64 3.13
C LYS A 449 37.88 -12.15 3.47
N LEU A 450 36.83 -11.64 4.12
CA LEU A 450 36.80 -10.28 4.62
C LEU A 450 37.89 -10.05 5.68
N GLU A 451 38.03 -10.98 6.64
CA GLU A 451 39.10 -10.94 7.63
C GLU A 451 40.49 -10.96 6.97
N SER A 452 40.73 -11.84 6.00
CA SER A 452 42.01 -11.91 5.30
C SER A 452 42.30 -10.65 4.48
N MET A 453 41.29 -10.08 3.81
CA MET A 453 41.42 -8.84 3.04
C MET A 453 41.83 -7.65 3.92
N LEU A 454 41.39 -7.63 5.18
CA LEU A 454 41.75 -6.58 6.14
C LEU A 454 43.05 -6.88 6.92
N ASN A 455 43.57 -8.11 6.82
CA ASN A 455 44.74 -8.61 7.57
C ASN A 455 46.02 -8.65 6.72
N LEU A 456 46.45 -7.51 6.19
CA LEU A 456 47.57 -7.46 5.23
C LEU A 456 48.71 -6.48 5.61
N GLY A 457 48.62 -5.74 6.73
CA GLY A 457 49.60 -4.72 7.10
C GLY A 457 50.47 -5.10 8.30
N GLU A 458 51.78 -5.15 8.14
CA GLU A 458 52.74 -5.30 9.24
C GLU A 458 52.96 -3.96 9.97
N GLY A 459 53.12 -4.00 11.30
CA GLY A 459 53.51 -2.83 12.11
C GLY A 459 52.44 -1.74 12.25
N GLY A 460 51.19 -2.01 11.85
CA GLY A 460 50.03 -1.13 12.02
C GLY A 460 49.09 -1.58 13.14
N LYS A 461 48.14 -0.72 13.52
CA LYS A 461 47.05 -1.07 14.46
C LYS A 461 45.69 -0.86 13.80
N LEU A 462 44.99 -1.95 13.54
CA LEU A 462 43.66 -1.96 12.94
C LEU A 462 42.59 -2.33 13.97
N VAL A 463 41.58 -1.48 14.10
CA VAL A 463 40.38 -1.76 14.89
C VAL A 463 39.20 -1.84 13.93
N VAL A 464 38.49 -2.95 13.93
CA VAL A 464 37.29 -3.16 13.11
C VAL A 464 36.11 -3.34 14.04
N VAL A 465 35.15 -2.42 14.00
CA VAL A 465 33.89 -2.53 14.72
C VAL A 465 32.82 -2.96 13.74
N VAL A 466 32.14 -4.04 14.04
CA VAL A 466 31.11 -4.62 13.18
C VAL A 466 29.78 -4.48 13.90
N THR A 467 28.75 -3.95 13.26
CA THR A 467 27.39 -4.03 13.81
C THR A 467 26.60 -5.11 13.06
N THR A 468 25.82 -5.92 13.78
CA THR A 468 24.96 -6.94 13.16
C THR A 468 23.72 -7.20 14.01
N ARG A 469 22.67 -7.74 13.40
CA ARG A 469 21.46 -8.17 14.11
C ARG A 469 21.57 -9.61 14.61
N GLU A 470 22.49 -10.39 14.05
CA GLU A 470 22.59 -11.82 14.31
C GLU A 470 23.76 -12.16 15.23
N GLU A 471 23.44 -12.79 16.36
CA GLU A 471 24.44 -13.31 17.30
C GLU A 471 25.38 -14.33 16.62
N SER A 472 24.85 -15.14 15.71
CA SER A 472 25.63 -16.13 14.96
C SER A 472 26.73 -15.50 14.10
N ILE A 473 26.47 -14.37 13.46
CA ILE A 473 27.44 -13.62 12.64
C ILE A 473 28.49 -12.98 13.56
N ALA A 474 28.04 -12.38 14.67
CA ALA A 474 28.91 -11.77 15.67
C ALA A 474 29.95 -12.77 16.21
N HIS A 475 29.56 -14.01 16.43
CA HIS A 475 30.47 -15.08 16.85
C HIS A 475 31.38 -15.62 15.74
N LYS A 476 31.03 -15.45 14.46
CA LYS A 476 31.84 -15.91 13.33
C LYS A 476 32.93 -14.94 12.91
N ILE A 477 32.71 -13.62 13.01
CA ILE A 477 33.64 -12.57 12.58
C ILE A 477 34.57 -12.06 13.70
N HIS A 478 34.57 -12.71 14.86
CA HIS A 478 35.46 -12.33 15.96
C HIS A 478 36.83 -13.01 15.85
N THR A 479 37.88 -12.36 16.35
CA THR A 479 39.23 -12.96 16.41
C THR A 479 39.46 -13.88 17.63
N GLY A 480 38.39 -14.22 18.36
CA GLY A 480 38.41 -15.16 19.50
C GLY A 480 38.95 -14.57 20.81
N ARG A 481 39.41 -13.31 20.82
CA ARG A 481 39.99 -12.65 22.02
C ARG A 481 39.15 -11.49 22.57
N VAL A 482 38.44 -10.76 21.71
CA VAL A 482 37.42 -9.79 22.12
C VAL A 482 36.07 -10.47 21.96
N LYS A 483 35.34 -10.61 23.08
CA LYS A 483 33.99 -11.18 23.04
C LYS A 483 33.05 -10.22 22.30
N PRO A 484 32.16 -10.74 21.43
CA PRO A 484 31.08 -9.95 20.87
C PRO A 484 30.29 -9.24 21.97
N TYR A 485 30.03 -7.95 21.77
CA TYR A 485 29.27 -7.14 22.72
C TYR A 485 27.79 -7.16 22.37
N LYS A 486 26.99 -7.75 23.26
CA LYS A 486 25.53 -7.73 23.15
C LYS A 486 25.02 -6.39 23.67
N LEU A 487 24.49 -5.55 22.79
CA LEU A 487 23.90 -4.28 23.21
C LEU A 487 22.56 -4.56 23.93
N ALA A 488 22.50 -4.23 25.22
CA ALA A 488 21.34 -4.47 26.05
C ALA A 488 20.15 -3.57 25.65
N PRO A 489 18.90 -3.97 25.92
CA PRO A 489 17.75 -3.06 25.83
C PRO A 489 17.95 -1.85 26.76
N LEU A 490 17.37 -0.71 26.41
CA LEU A 490 17.32 0.47 27.28
C LEU A 490 16.48 0.15 28.54
N THR A 491 16.77 0.83 29.64
CA THR A 491 15.91 0.73 30.83
C THR A 491 14.60 1.47 30.62
N ASP A 492 13.58 1.10 31.39
CA ASP A 492 12.25 1.71 31.32
C ASP A 492 12.31 3.22 31.62
N GLU A 493 13.22 3.65 32.49
CA GLU A 493 13.46 5.07 32.82
C GLU A 493 14.04 5.84 31.63
N ILE A 494 14.94 5.23 30.87
CA ILE A 494 15.50 5.86 29.66
C ILE A 494 14.41 5.93 28.58
N CYS A 495 13.65 4.85 28.36
CA CYS A 495 12.50 4.86 27.47
C CYS A 495 11.48 5.94 27.87
N TRP A 496 11.21 6.10 29.17
CA TRP A 496 10.34 7.16 29.68
C TRP A 496 10.91 8.55 29.38
N THR A 497 12.22 8.75 29.56
CA THR A 497 12.88 10.01 29.23
C THR A 497 12.75 10.36 27.75
N ILE A 498 12.92 9.38 26.85
CA ILE A 498 12.69 9.55 25.41
C ILE A 498 11.24 9.94 25.11
N ILE A 499 10.27 9.24 25.73
CA ILE A 499 8.84 9.54 25.56
C ILE A 499 8.51 10.95 26.04
N LYS A 500 9.03 11.38 27.21
CA LYS A 500 8.84 12.74 27.73
C LYS A 500 9.31 13.79 26.74
N ASN A 501 10.51 13.62 26.20
CA ASN A 501 11.11 14.55 25.25
C ASN A 501 10.28 14.63 23.96
N LYS A 502 9.82 13.49 23.43
CA LYS A 502 9.05 13.43 22.17
C LYS A 502 7.59 13.86 22.30
N SER A 503 6.96 13.66 23.45
CA SER A 503 5.56 14.04 23.70
C SER A 503 5.38 15.48 24.20
N SER A 504 6.48 16.23 24.34
CA SER A 504 6.54 17.54 25.01
C SER A 504 5.86 17.52 26.37
N PHE A 505 6.12 16.46 27.14
CA PHE A 505 5.51 16.20 28.43
C PHE A 505 5.67 17.37 29.41
N GLU A 506 6.84 18.01 29.40
CA GLU A 506 7.17 19.16 30.26
C GLU A 506 6.40 20.44 29.92
N ASN A 507 5.49 20.42 28.94
CA ASN A 507 4.57 21.52 28.65
C ASN A 507 3.10 21.18 28.96
N ARG A 508 2.82 19.98 29.47
CA ARG A 508 1.44 19.52 29.74
C ARG A 508 0.90 20.07 31.06
N ALA A 509 -0.41 20.26 31.15
CA ALA A 509 -1.10 20.68 32.38
C ALA A 509 -1.27 19.52 33.39
N GLU A 510 -1.47 18.29 32.91
CA GLU A 510 -1.85 17.11 33.71
C GLU A 510 -0.68 16.16 34.02
N ARG A 511 0.53 16.70 34.17
CA ARG A 511 1.79 15.92 34.26
C ARG A 511 1.74 14.82 35.31
N ALA A 512 1.24 15.12 36.51
CA ALA A 512 1.23 14.17 37.62
C ALA A 512 0.43 12.89 37.31
N GLN A 513 -0.65 13.01 36.55
CA GLN A 513 -1.50 11.87 36.18
C GLN A 513 -0.92 11.12 34.98
N LEU A 514 -0.39 11.85 33.99
CA LEU A 514 0.24 11.29 32.79
C LEU A 514 1.56 10.58 33.08
N GLU A 515 2.29 10.96 34.14
CA GLU A 515 3.59 10.34 34.46
C GLU A 515 3.47 8.85 34.77
N LEU A 516 2.44 8.45 35.52
CA LEU A 516 2.21 7.04 35.86
C LEU A 516 1.92 6.21 34.60
N ILE A 517 1.04 6.71 33.74
CA ILE A 517 0.67 6.04 32.49
C ILE A 517 1.87 5.99 31.53
N GLY A 518 2.60 7.10 31.42
CA GLY A 518 3.78 7.21 30.57
C GLY A 518 4.89 6.24 30.96
N LYS A 519 5.12 6.03 32.27
CA LYS A 519 6.05 5.00 32.77
C LYS A 519 5.59 3.58 32.42
N GLU A 520 4.30 3.28 32.52
CA GLU A 520 3.76 1.97 32.10
C GLU A 520 3.89 1.74 30.59
N ILE A 521 3.66 2.78 29.77
CA ILE A 521 3.90 2.71 28.33
C ILE A 521 5.39 2.49 28.04
N ALA A 522 6.30 3.17 28.76
CA ALA A 522 7.74 3.02 28.59
C ALA A 522 8.21 1.58 28.84
N LYS A 523 7.68 0.91 29.87
CA LYS A 523 7.92 -0.52 30.13
C LYS A 523 7.52 -1.39 28.95
N LYS A 524 6.38 -1.09 28.33
CA LYS A 524 5.84 -1.85 27.19
C LYS A 524 6.64 -1.66 25.90
N CYS A 525 7.45 -0.59 25.80
CA CYS A 525 8.40 -0.42 24.69
C CYS A 525 9.58 -1.42 24.73
N GLY A 526 9.76 -2.16 25.82
CA GLY A 526 10.75 -3.26 25.91
C GLY A 526 12.20 -2.80 25.70
N GLY A 527 12.52 -1.56 26.07
CA GLY A 527 13.87 -1.01 25.95
C GLY A 527 14.31 -0.65 24.53
N VAL A 528 13.40 -0.53 23.56
CA VAL A 528 13.75 -0.17 22.18
C VAL A 528 13.55 1.31 21.89
N ALA A 529 14.64 1.98 21.53
CA ALA A 529 14.67 3.41 21.30
C ALA A 529 13.68 3.86 20.23
N LEU A 530 13.64 3.16 19.09
CA LEU A 530 12.73 3.48 17.98
C LEU A 530 11.25 3.39 18.41
N ALA A 531 10.91 2.38 19.22
CA ALA A 531 9.56 2.20 19.76
C ALA A 531 9.18 3.36 20.69
N ALA A 532 10.06 3.72 21.63
CA ALA A 532 9.85 4.83 22.55
C ALA A 532 9.73 6.18 21.81
N GLN A 533 10.54 6.40 20.77
CA GLN A 533 10.48 7.61 19.94
C GLN A 533 9.16 7.71 19.17
N SER A 534 8.75 6.63 18.52
CA SER A 534 7.53 6.57 17.74
C SER A 534 6.29 6.81 18.60
N ILE A 535 6.15 6.07 19.70
CA ILE A 535 5.03 6.22 20.64
C ILE A 535 5.05 7.61 21.30
N GLY A 536 6.23 8.09 21.72
CA GLY A 536 6.35 9.43 22.31
C GLY A 536 5.86 10.53 21.38
N TYR A 537 6.15 10.43 20.07
CA TYR A 537 5.61 11.37 19.09
C TYR A 537 4.10 11.24 18.91
N VAL A 538 3.56 10.02 18.87
CA VAL A 538 2.12 9.79 18.74
C VAL A 538 1.36 10.40 19.93
N LEU A 539 1.90 10.25 21.14
CA LEU A 539 1.33 10.80 22.37
C LEU A 539 1.35 12.34 22.41
N TYR A 540 2.19 13.01 21.61
CA TYR A 540 2.32 14.48 21.58
C TYR A 540 0.99 15.21 21.33
N ALA A 541 0.10 14.65 20.50
CA ALA A 541 -1.16 15.29 20.15
C ALA A 541 -2.36 14.80 20.98
N MET A 542 -2.13 13.91 21.96
CA MET A 542 -3.19 13.19 22.66
C MET A 542 -3.52 13.78 24.04
N GLU A 543 -4.79 13.66 24.43
CA GLU A 543 -5.30 13.98 25.76
C GLU A 543 -5.16 12.79 26.75
N PHE A 544 -5.46 13.02 28.03
CA PHE A 544 -5.29 12.01 29.08
C PHE A 544 -6.00 10.68 28.81
N ASP A 545 -7.28 10.72 28.45
CA ASP A 545 -8.06 9.49 28.18
C ASP A 545 -7.49 8.69 27.00
N GLU A 546 -6.85 9.38 26.04
CA GLU A 546 -6.21 8.75 24.89
C GLU A 546 -4.90 8.06 25.28
N TRP A 547 -4.11 8.66 26.19
CA TRP A 547 -2.94 7.99 26.78
C TRP A 547 -3.34 6.71 27.52
N VAL A 548 -4.46 6.74 28.27
CA VAL A 548 -5.03 5.55 28.92
C VAL A 548 -5.43 4.50 27.88
N SER A 549 -6.05 4.91 26.77
CA SER A 549 -6.42 4.02 25.67
C SER A 549 -5.20 3.37 24.99
N VAL A 550 -4.13 4.14 24.77
CA VAL A 550 -2.86 3.63 24.23
C VAL A 550 -2.27 2.61 25.20
N ASN A 551 -2.17 2.93 26.49
CA ASN A 551 -1.62 2.03 27.49
C ASN A 551 -2.42 0.72 27.60
N ASN A 552 -3.75 0.79 27.57
CA ASN A 552 -4.64 -0.38 27.74
C ASN A 552 -4.95 -1.11 26.42
N SER A 553 -4.22 -0.83 25.35
CA SER A 553 -4.44 -1.47 24.06
C SER A 553 -4.07 -2.95 24.08
N GLU A 554 -4.92 -3.79 23.50
CA GLU A 554 -4.68 -5.25 23.42
C GLU A 554 -3.54 -5.61 22.46
N ILE A 555 -3.13 -4.67 21.60
CA ILE A 555 -1.98 -4.83 20.69
C ILE A 555 -0.70 -5.11 21.49
N TRP A 556 -0.61 -4.61 22.72
CA TRP A 556 0.51 -4.92 23.63
C TRP A 556 0.58 -6.40 23.98
N ASP A 557 -0.57 -7.07 24.11
CA ASP A 557 -0.67 -8.46 24.55
C ASP A 557 -0.52 -9.47 23.40
N VAL A 558 -0.81 -9.04 22.18
CA VAL A 558 -0.84 -9.89 20.97
C VAL A 558 0.50 -10.54 20.66
N LEU A 559 1.60 -9.85 20.99
CA LEU A 559 2.95 -10.31 20.69
C LEU A 559 3.71 -10.74 21.97
N ALA A 560 3.13 -10.60 23.16
CA ALA A 560 3.80 -10.87 24.44
C ALA A 560 4.14 -12.36 24.72
N SER A 561 3.87 -13.28 23.77
CA SER A 561 4.29 -14.68 23.90
C SER A 561 5.75 -14.88 23.47
N GLY A 562 6.70 -14.60 24.36
CA GLY A 562 7.93 -15.39 24.48
C GLY A 562 9.31 -14.73 24.25
N GLU A 563 9.44 -13.62 23.51
CA GLU A 563 10.75 -13.00 23.23
C GLU A 563 10.73 -11.46 23.17
N SER A 564 11.86 -10.81 23.51
CA SER A 564 12.01 -9.34 23.52
C SER A 564 11.86 -8.66 22.15
N THR A 565 12.01 -9.41 21.06
CA THR A 565 11.76 -8.97 19.67
C THR A 565 10.30 -8.62 19.42
N HIS A 566 9.37 -9.14 20.22
CA HIS A 566 7.93 -8.95 20.04
C HIS A 566 7.40 -7.60 20.55
N HIS A 567 8.02 -7.01 21.58
CA HIS A 567 7.60 -5.71 22.14
C HIS A 567 7.85 -4.54 21.17
N VAL A 568 8.88 -4.66 20.33
CA VAL A 568 9.21 -3.67 19.28
C VAL A 568 8.12 -3.61 18.24
N HIS A 569 7.71 -4.78 17.76
CA HIS A 569 6.68 -4.89 16.74
C HIS A 569 5.32 -4.44 17.27
N ALA A 570 4.99 -4.73 18.54
CA ALA A 570 3.75 -4.24 19.16
C ALA A 570 3.70 -2.70 19.23
N SER A 571 4.82 -2.06 19.60
CA SER A 571 4.90 -0.60 19.68
C SER A 571 4.74 0.06 18.30
N LEU A 572 5.45 -0.45 17.29
CA LEU A 572 5.38 0.09 15.92
C LEU A 572 4.01 -0.18 15.27
N LEU A 573 3.44 -1.36 15.52
CA LEU A 573 2.09 -1.73 15.09
C LEU A 573 1.04 -0.85 15.74
N LEU A 574 1.18 -0.54 17.02
CA LEU A 574 0.28 0.38 17.72
C LEU A 574 0.37 1.80 17.14
N SER A 575 1.58 2.32 16.90
CA SER A 575 1.77 3.59 16.21
C SER A 575 1.08 3.59 14.84
N TYR A 576 1.17 2.49 14.09
CA TYR A 576 0.44 2.32 12.84
C TYR A 576 -1.08 2.34 13.04
N HIS A 577 -1.64 1.58 13.99
CA HIS A 577 -3.10 1.55 14.21
C HIS A 577 -3.68 2.90 14.62
N ILE A 578 -2.91 3.74 15.29
CA ILE A 578 -3.32 5.08 15.69
C ILE A 578 -3.38 6.04 14.50
N MET A 579 -2.59 5.80 13.43
CA MET A 579 -2.61 6.67 12.26
C MET A 579 -4.00 6.76 11.60
N ASP A 580 -4.30 7.95 11.10
CA ASP A 580 -5.48 8.18 10.27
C ASP A 580 -5.43 7.34 8.99
N LYS A 581 -6.63 7.05 8.44
CA LYS A 581 -6.81 6.16 7.28
C LYS A 581 -5.89 6.50 6.10
N TYR A 582 -5.80 7.77 5.72
CA TYR A 582 -5.00 8.20 4.57
C TYR A 582 -3.49 8.14 4.87
N LEU A 583 -3.07 8.47 6.09
CA LEU A 583 -1.67 8.34 6.51
C LEU A 583 -1.20 6.88 6.46
N LYS A 584 -2.07 5.92 6.83
CA LYS A 584 -1.80 4.47 6.69
C LYS A 584 -1.56 4.05 5.25
N LEU A 585 -2.31 4.60 4.30
CA LEU A 585 -2.14 4.32 2.87
C LEU A 585 -0.80 4.86 2.36
N CYS A 586 -0.47 6.11 2.71
CA CYS A 586 0.82 6.73 2.41
C CYS A 586 2.00 5.96 3.00
N PHE A 587 1.87 5.54 4.27
CA PHE A 587 2.83 4.68 4.95
C PHE A 587 3.05 3.35 4.22
N ALA A 588 1.96 2.64 3.88
CA ALA A 588 2.04 1.38 3.16
C ALA A 588 2.71 1.57 1.81
N TYR A 589 2.41 2.65 1.08
CA TYR A 589 3.07 2.94 -0.19
C TYR A 589 4.58 3.11 -0.06
N CYS A 590 5.08 3.75 1.01
CA CYS A 590 6.53 3.84 1.27
C CYS A 590 7.20 2.45 1.35
N ALA A 591 6.51 1.43 1.85
CA ALA A 591 7.03 0.08 1.96
C ALA A 591 7.06 -0.70 0.62
N THR A 592 6.44 -0.15 -0.43
CA THR A 592 6.56 -0.70 -1.79
C THR A 592 7.96 -0.49 -2.35
N PHE A 593 8.62 0.63 -1.99
CA PHE A 593 9.98 0.94 -2.38
C PHE A 593 10.92 -0.17 -1.89
N PRO A 594 12.00 -0.48 -2.64
CA PRO A 594 13.02 -1.40 -2.15
C PRO A 594 13.59 -0.93 -0.81
N LYS A 595 14.00 -1.90 0.03
CA LYS A 595 14.66 -1.59 1.30
C LYS A 595 15.91 -0.75 1.03
N GLY A 596 16.14 0.27 1.85
CA GLY A 596 17.28 1.19 1.65
C GLY A 596 17.17 2.16 0.47
N HIS A 597 16.07 2.15 -0.29
CA HIS A 597 15.91 3.04 -1.43
C HIS A 597 15.86 4.51 -0.99
N LYS A 598 16.66 5.37 -1.65
CA LYS A 598 16.61 6.84 -1.49
C LYS A 598 15.38 7.37 -2.24
N ILE A 599 14.37 7.83 -1.50
CA ILE A 599 13.09 8.31 -2.02
C ILE A 599 13.14 9.84 -2.06
N ALA A 600 12.99 10.45 -3.23
CA ALA A 600 12.86 11.91 -3.32
C ALA A 600 11.54 12.35 -2.67
N LYS A 601 11.63 13.32 -1.76
CA LYS A 601 10.51 13.82 -0.94
C LYS A 601 9.39 14.39 -1.79
N GLU A 602 9.73 15.19 -2.79
CA GLU A 602 8.75 15.82 -3.68
C GLU A 602 8.10 14.79 -4.61
N ASP A 603 8.88 13.86 -5.17
CA ASP A 603 8.36 12.78 -6.02
C ASP A 603 7.36 11.91 -5.24
N LEU A 604 7.71 11.52 -4.00
CA LEU A 604 6.82 10.76 -3.13
C LEU A 604 5.50 11.48 -2.88
N ALA A 605 5.57 12.79 -2.61
CA ALA A 605 4.40 13.61 -2.37
C ALA A 605 3.48 13.67 -3.61
N HIS A 606 4.04 13.83 -4.81
CA HIS A 606 3.27 13.83 -6.07
C HIS A 606 2.72 12.44 -6.42
N GLN A 607 3.48 11.36 -6.16
CA GLN A 607 3.00 9.99 -6.36
C GLN A 607 1.80 9.67 -5.46
N TRP A 608 1.82 10.09 -4.19
CA TRP A 608 0.66 9.93 -3.31
C TRP A 608 -0.59 10.65 -3.82
N VAL A 609 -0.42 11.86 -4.37
CA VAL A 609 -1.52 12.62 -4.99
C VAL A 609 -2.05 11.90 -6.24
N ALA A 610 -1.15 11.46 -7.13
CA ALA A 610 -1.49 10.73 -8.35
C ALA A 610 -2.28 9.43 -8.05
N LEU A 611 -1.87 8.70 -7.01
CA LEU A 611 -2.52 7.46 -6.57
C LEU A 611 -3.81 7.68 -5.78
N GLY A 612 -4.13 8.92 -5.40
CA GLY A 612 -5.29 9.26 -4.57
C GLY A 612 -5.18 8.74 -3.14
N LEU A 613 -3.96 8.69 -2.58
CA LEU A 613 -3.69 8.22 -1.22
C LEU A 613 -3.80 9.33 -0.17
N VAL A 614 -4.03 10.58 -0.61
CA VAL A 614 -4.11 11.77 0.24
C VAL A 614 -5.56 12.15 0.44
N GLU A 615 -5.90 12.59 1.66
CA GLU A 615 -7.25 13.06 1.98
C GLU A 615 -7.61 14.34 1.19
N PRO A 616 -8.75 14.37 0.48
CA PRO A 616 -9.24 15.59 -0.14
C PRO A 616 -9.58 16.65 0.91
N SER A 617 -8.89 17.79 0.87
CA SER A 617 -9.11 18.90 1.80
C SER A 617 -9.68 20.13 1.09
N ARG A 618 -10.57 20.85 1.78
CA ARG A 618 -11.09 22.16 1.33
C ARG A 618 -10.15 23.32 1.70
N THR A 619 -9.25 23.11 2.65
CA THR A 619 -8.38 24.15 3.24
C THR A 619 -6.92 24.05 2.77
N PHE A 620 -6.40 22.85 2.59
CA PHE A 620 -5.02 22.62 2.14
C PHE A 620 -5.00 21.97 0.77
N SER A 621 -4.00 22.29 -0.05
CA SER A 621 -3.78 21.54 -1.29
C SER A 621 -3.31 20.12 -0.98
N ASN A 622 -3.57 19.18 -1.90
CA ASN A 622 -3.18 17.79 -1.70
C ASN A 622 -1.66 17.64 -1.48
N ILE A 623 -0.83 18.46 -2.13
CA ILE A 623 0.63 18.45 -1.93
C ILE A 623 1.02 18.95 -0.52
N GLN A 624 0.34 19.97 0.02
CA GLN A 624 0.56 20.43 1.39
C GLN A 624 0.18 19.36 2.42
N THR A 625 -0.93 18.65 2.18
CA THR A 625 -1.34 17.51 2.99
C THR A 625 -0.32 16.37 2.91
N SER A 626 0.23 16.06 1.73
CA SER A 626 1.34 15.11 1.58
C SER A 626 2.55 15.49 2.42
N HIS A 627 2.99 16.76 2.36
CA HIS A 627 4.10 17.22 3.20
C HIS A 627 3.80 17.12 4.69
N LYS A 628 2.56 17.39 5.12
CA LYS A 628 2.12 17.16 6.51
C LYS A 628 2.27 15.67 6.89
N TYR A 629 1.82 14.76 6.05
CA TYR A 629 1.97 13.31 6.28
C TYR A 629 3.44 12.88 6.33
N ILE A 630 4.30 13.40 5.46
CA ILE A 630 5.76 13.15 5.53
C ILE A 630 6.33 13.61 6.88
N ARG A 631 5.95 14.81 7.36
CA ARG A 631 6.38 15.30 8.68
C ARG A 631 5.91 14.40 9.82
N HIS A 632 4.70 13.85 9.75
CA HIS A 632 4.22 12.89 10.75
C HIS A 632 5.04 11.59 10.74
N LEU A 633 5.30 11.02 9.56
CA LEU A 633 6.15 9.82 9.42
C LEU A 633 7.57 10.07 9.91
N PHE A 634 8.12 11.25 9.65
CA PHE A 634 9.42 11.66 10.16
C PHE A 634 9.43 11.84 11.69
N GLY A 635 8.37 12.44 12.24
CA GLY A 635 8.19 12.62 13.68
C GLY A 635 8.12 11.29 14.44
N MET A 636 7.47 10.29 13.85
CA MET A 636 7.42 8.90 14.34
C MET A 636 8.73 8.12 14.13
N CYS A 637 9.74 8.72 13.49
CA CYS A 637 11.00 8.09 13.09
C CYS A 637 10.81 6.90 12.12
N PHE A 638 9.71 6.92 11.35
CA PHE A 638 9.42 5.90 10.33
C PHE A 638 10.14 6.20 9.01
N LEU A 639 10.34 7.48 8.73
CA LEU A 639 11.20 8.00 7.67
C LEU A 639 12.38 8.76 8.30
N GLU A 640 13.55 8.64 7.69
CA GLU A 640 14.77 9.34 8.07
C GLU A 640 15.44 9.95 6.84
N HIS A 641 16.31 10.95 7.04
CA HIS A 641 17.14 11.44 5.95
C HIS A 641 18.28 10.45 5.65
N PRO A 642 18.67 10.25 4.36
CA PRO A 642 19.90 9.57 4.02
C PRO A 642 21.06 10.27 4.72
N ARG A 643 21.88 9.49 5.43
CA ARG A 643 23.03 10.03 6.13
C ARG A 643 24.19 10.06 5.13
N SER A 644 24.37 11.16 4.39
CA SER A 644 25.47 11.32 3.41
C SER A 644 26.80 11.69 4.09
N GLN A 645 27.92 11.33 3.44
CA GLN A 645 29.28 11.66 3.88
C GLN A 645 29.77 13.04 3.42
N TRP A 646 29.06 13.75 2.53
CA TRP A 646 29.54 14.99 1.92
C TRP A 646 28.69 16.24 2.24
N SER A 647 29.46 17.28 2.53
CA SER A 647 29.22 18.73 2.62
C SER A 647 28.49 19.34 3.82
N TYR A 648 29.13 20.44 4.23
CA TYR A 648 28.71 21.52 5.11
C TYR A 648 27.61 22.27 4.33
N MET A 649 26.34 22.12 4.68
CA MET A 649 25.17 22.98 4.40
C MET A 649 23.92 22.14 4.71
N ASP A 650 23.34 22.36 5.88
CA ASP A 650 22.13 21.66 6.37
C ASP A 650 20.89 22.25 5.69
N VAL A 651 20.73 21.94 4.39
CA VAL A 651 19.50 22.21 3.63
C VAL A 651 18.82 20.85 3.45
N ASP A 652 17.55 20.77 3.87
CA ASP A 652 16.64 19.62 3.73
C ASP A 652 17.09 18.69 2.59
N ASN A 653 17.64 17.52 2.94
CA ASN A 653 18.46 16.68 2.05
C ASN A 653 17.69 16.12 0.82
N GLY A 654 16.47 16.61 0.54
CA GLY A 654 15.59 16.27 -0.59
C GLY A 654 15.10 14.84 -0.62
N PHE A 655 15.78 13.94 0.08
CA PHE A 655 15.62 12.50 0.05
C PHE A 655 15.28 11.94 1.44
N LEU A 656 14.60 10.81 1.41
CA LEU A 656 14.08 10.07 2.56
C LEU A 656 14.43 8.58 2.41
N ILE A 657 14.58 7.88 3.53
CA ILE A 657 14.71 6.42 3.61
C ILE A 657 13.76 5.92 4.70
N MET A 658 13.09 4.80 4.45
CA MET A 658 12.26 4.13 5.45
C MET A 658 13.11 3.22 6.34
N HIS A 659 12.93 3.31 7.66
CA HIS A 659 13.68 2.46 8.59
C HIS A 659 13.34 0.98 8.37
N ASP A 660 14.33 0.10 8.37
CA ASP A 660 14.17 -1.32 8.01
C ASP A 660 13.04 -2.07 8.73
N LEU A 661 12.97 -1.96 10.06
CA LEU A 661 11.90 -2.61 10.84
C LEU A 661 10.51 -2.08 10.48
N VAL A 662 10.45 -0.80 10.12
CA VAL A 662 9.22 -0.11 9.76
C VAL A 662 8.81 -0.48 8.33
N HIS A 663 9.78 -0.66 7.45
CA HIS A 663 9.60 -1.18 6.10
C HIS A 663 9.08 -2.62 6.12
N ASP A 664 9.67 -3.48 6.95
CA ASP A 664 9.23 -4.87 7.13
C ASP A 664 7.78 -4.92 7.65
N LEU A 665 7.45 -4.10 8.65
CA LEU A 665 6.07 -3.89 9.12
C LEU A 665 5.14 -3.38 8.01
N GLY A 666 5.58 -2.40 7.20
CA GLY A 666 4.77 -1.89 6.09
C GLY A 666 4.49 -2.96 5.03
N ARG A 667 5.47 -3.83 4.76
CA ARG A 667 5.32 -4.92 3.79
C ARG A 667 4.40 -6.04 4.25
N SER A 668 4.30 -6.31 5.54
CA SER A 668 3.34 -7.30 6.04
C SER A 668 1.89 -6.92 5.68
N PHE A 669 1.60 -5.63 5.51
CA PHE A 669 0.28 -5.15 5.07
C PHE A 669 0.08 -5.13 3.55
N LEU A 670 1.15 -5.32 2.76
CA LEU A 670 1.11 -5.26 1.30
C LEU A 670 0.95 -6.64 0.63
N ALA A 671 1.27 -7.74 1.33
CA ALA A 671 1.10 -9.12 0.88
C ALA A 671 1.35 -9.30 -0.64
N ASP A 672 0.36 -9.83 -1.36
CA ASP A 672 0.44 -10.13 -2.79
C ASP A 672 0.42 -8.88 -3.71
N LYS A 673 0.19 -7.67 -3.18
CA LYS A 673 0.05 -6.44 -3.97
C LYS A 673 1.38 -5.95 -4.56
N ILE A 674 2.51 -6.46 -4.10
CA ILE A 674 3.85 -6.10 -4.60
C ILE A 674 4.55 -7.22 -5.40
N ILE A 675 3.93 -8.41 -5.48
CA ILE A 675 4.49 -9.57 -6.18
C ILE A 675 4.06 -9.49 -7.64
N ILE A 676 4.97 -9.17 -8.56
CA ILE A 676 4.67 -8.96 -10.00
C ILE A 676 3.98 -10.18 -10.64
N GLU A 677 4.30 -11.39 -10.18
CA GLU A 677 3.70 -12.63 -10.67
C GLU A 677 2.27 -12.84 -10.15
N SER A 678 1.87 -12.10 -9.11
CA SER A 678 0.54 -12.19 -8.51
C SER A 678 -0.51 -11.46 -9.35
N PRO A 679 -1.69 -12.08 -9.57
CA PRO A 679 -2.85 -11.41 -10.17
C PRO A 679 -3.39 -10.23 -9.34
N ALA A 680 -2.98 -10.10 -8.07
CA ALA A 680 -3.36 -9.02 -7.16
C ALA A 680 -2.33 -7.87 -7.12
N CYS A 681 -1.26 -7.94 -7.92
CA CYS A 681 -0.22 -6.92 -7.97
C CYS A 681 -0.80 -5.54 -8.34
N GLN A 682 -0.52 -4.54 -7.51
CA GLN A 682 -0.90 -3.15 -7.74
C GLN A 682 0.33 -2.23 -7.83
N TYR A 683 1.44 -2.60 -7.19
CA TYR A 683 2.67 -1.81 -7.15
C TYR A 683 3.84 -2.70 -7.58
N ALA A 684 4.55 -2.30 -8.63
CA ALA A 684 5.60 -3.12 -9.21
C ALA A 684 6.91 -2.35 -9.34
N TRP A 685 8.01 -3.02 -8.98
CA TRP A 685 9.38 -2.55 -9.12
C TRP A 685 10.16 -3.52 -10.00
N LEU A 686 10.61 -3.06 -11.17
CA LEU A 686 11.26 -3.90 -12.17
C LEU A 686 12.77 -3.77 -12.13
N THR A 687 13.44 -4.83 -11.71
CA THR A 687 14.91 -4.95 -11.79
C THR A 687 15.40 -5.55 -13.10
N ASP A 688 14.55 -6.27 -13.82
CA ASP A 688 14.80 -6.77 -15.16
C ASP A 688 13.53 -6.60 -16.01
N HIS A 689 13.54 -5.60 -16.89
CA HIS A 689 12.39 -5.28 -17.73
C HIS A 689 12.02 -6.43 -18.68
N ARG A 690 12.97 -7.29 -19.05
CA ARG A 690 12.75 -8.42 -19.98
C ARG A 690 11.81 -9.47 -19.39
N LYS A 691 11.68 -9.52 -18.06
CA LYS A 691 10.73 -10.42 -17.38
C LYS A 691 9.29 -10.08 -17.70
N LEU A 692 8.95 -8.80 -17.82
CA LEU A 692 7.63 -8.33 -18.26
C LEU A 692 7.53 -8.25 -19.79
N PHE A 693 8.55 -7.68 -20.45
CA PHE A 693 8.54 -7.44 -21.89
C PHE A 693 9.30 -8.53 -22.66
N LYS A 694 8.94 -9.80 -22.48
CA LYS A 694 9.56 -11.00 -23.12
C LYS A 694 9.64 -10.96 -24.66
N SER A 695 9.24 -9.86 -25.32
CA SER A 695 9.30 -9.65 -26.77
C SER A 695 10.55 -8.93 -27.28
N SER A 696 11.51 -8.52 -26.43
CA SER A 696 12.73 -7.81 -26.88
C SER A 696 13.85 -8.72 -27.43
N MET A 697 13.64 -10.04 -27.53
CA MET A 697 14.64 -10.97 -28.08
C MET A 697 14.69 -10.92 -29.62
N ASN A 698 15.91 -10.79 -30.18
CA ASN A 698 16.21 -10.96 -31.60
C ASN A 698 15.59 -12.28 -32.14
N PRO A 699 14.98 -12.28 -33.34
CA PRO A 699 14.42 -13.48 -33.99
C PRO A 699 15.30 -14.74 -33.94
N LEU A 700 16.63 -14.59 -34.02
CA LEU A 700 17.59 -15.71 -33.97
C LEU A 700 17.64 -16.42 -32.61
N ALA A 701 17.57 -15.68 -31.50
CA ALA A 701 17.56 -16.26 -30.15
C ALA A 701 16.22 -16.96 -29.84
N LYS A 702 15.14 -16.47 -30.46
CA LYS A 702 13.79 -17.05 -30.36
C LYS A 702 13.72 -18.43 -31.03
N LEU A 703 14.42 -18.60 -32.15
CA LEU A 703 14.54 -19.88 -32.85
C LEU A 703 15.39 -20.89 -32.05
N PHE A 704 16.51 -20.42 -31.47
CA PHE A 704 17.42 -21.26 -30.67
C PHE A 704 16.79 -21.81 -29.38
N MET A 705 15.98 -21.04 -28.66
CA MET A 705 15.31 -21.53 -27.44
C MET A 705 14.05 -22.36 -27.72
N SER A 706 13.43 -22.21 -28.89
CA SER A 706 12.22 -22.97 -29.24
C SER A 706 12.45 -24.47 -29.43
N SER A 707 13.70 -24.90 -29.64
CA SER A 707 14.05 -26.32 -29.80
C SER A 707 14.42 -27.03 -28.49
N MET A 708 14.60 -26.31 -27.37
CA MET A 708 15.20 -26.88 -26.16
C MET A 708 14.29 -26.97 -24.92
N ASN A 709 13.05 -26.46 -24.94
CA ASN A 709 12.20 -26.59 -23.74
C ASN A 709 10.67 -26.61 -24.00
N PRO A 710 9.98 -27.76 -23.77
CA PRO A 710 8.53 -27.86 -23.87
C PRO A 710 7.77 -26.96 -22.86
N LEU A 711 8.40 -26.54 -21.76
CA LEU A 711 7.80 -25.67 -20.73
C LEU A 711 7.65 -24.20 -21.16
N ALA A 712 8.32 -23.76 -22.21
CA ALA A 712 8.18 -22.38 -22.72
C ALA A 712 6.78 -22.09 -23.29
N LYS A 713 6.00 -23.13 -23.62
CA LYS A 713 4.60 -23.01 -24.06
C LYS A 713 3.64 -22.58 -22.95
N LEU A 714 3.99 -22.82 -21.68
CA LEU A 714 3.18 -22.45 -20.49
C LEU A 714 3.31 -20.98 -20.08
N PHE A 715 4.36 -20.27 -20.52
CA PHE A 715 4.60 -18.87 -20.15
C PHE A 715 4.01 -17.82 -21.10
N LYS A 716 3.20 -18.24 -22.08
CA LYS A 716 2.53 -17.33 -23.03
C LYS A 716 1.26 -16.66 -22.47
N SER A 717 0.88 -16.90 -21.22
CA SER A 717 -0.37 -16.39 -20.64
C SER A 717 -0.22 -15.26 -19.61
N SER A 718 0.98 -14.81 -19.22
CA SER A 718 1.14 -13.84 -18.12
C SER A 718 1.26 -12.37 -18.56
N MET A 719 0.31 -11.88 -19.37
CA MET A 719 0.13 -10.43 -19.59
C MET A 719 -0.98 -9.82 -18.71
N THR A 720 -1.61 -10.64 -17.87
CA THR A 720 -2.66 -10.25 -16.92
C THR A 720 -2.22 -9.33 -15.76
N PRO A 721 -0.98 -9.32 -15.24
CA PRO A 721 -0.64 -8.48 -14.09
C PRO A 721 -0.69 -6.98 -14.42
N LEU A 722 -0.19 -6.57 -15.60
CA LEU A 722 -0.09 -5.16 -16.01
C LEU A 722 -1.44 -4.43 -16.00
N ALA A 723 -2.54 -5.13 -16.25
CA ALA A 723 -3.87 -4.52 -16.30
C ALA A 723 -4.33 -3.93 -14.96
N LYS A 724 -3.81 -4.42 -13.82
CA LYS A 724 -4.21 -3.96 -12.48
C LYS A 724 -3.13 -3.13 -11.76
N ILE A 725 -1.94 -3.02 -12.35
CA ILE A 725 -0.85 -2.23 -11.78
C ILE A 725 -1.24 -0.75 -11.80
N ARG A 726 -1.11 -0.10 -10.64
CA ARG A 726 -1.37 1.32 -10.42
C ARG A 726 -0.09 2.14 -10.38
N ALA A 727 1.01 1.57 -9.85
CA ALA A 727 2.33 2.19 -9.90
C ALA A 727 3.38 1.21 -10.45
N LEU A 728 4.13 1.67 -11.45
CA LEU A 728 5.19 0.90 -12.09
C LEU A 728 6.50 1.70 -12.07
N HIS A 729 7.48 1.16 -11.35
CA HIS A 729 8.82 1.73 -11.23
C HIS A 729 9.84 0.84 -11.90
N PHE A 730 10.78 1.43 -12.60
CA PHE A 730 11.90 0.73 -13.18
C PHE A 730 13.18 0.98 -12.37
N LEU A 731 13.88 -0.10 -12.02
CA LEU A 731 15.21 -0.11 -11.40
C LEU A 731 16.28 -0.64 -12.35
N ASP A 732 15.86 -1.17 -13.50
CA ASP A 732 16.73 -1.72 -14.51
C ASP A 732 17.59 -0.63 -15.15
N ARG A 733 18.91 -0.77 -14.98
CA ARG A 733 19.92 0.17 -15.48
C ARG A 733 20.35 -0.12 -16.93
N ALA A 734 19.75 -1.12 -17.58
CA ALA A 734 20.02 -1.43 -18.98
C ALA A 734 19.32 -0.44 -19.92
N TYR A 735 19.89 -0.29 -21.13
CA TYR A 735 19.26 0.49 -22.19
C TYR A 735 17.92 -0.16 -22.59
N LEU A 736 16.82 0.49 -22.24
CA LEU A 736 15.47 -0.02 -22.39
C LEU A 736 14.98 0.26 -23.83
N GLN A 737 14.93 -0.77 -24.67
CA GLN A 737 14.21 -0.70 -25.94
C GLN A 737 12.74 -1.04 -25.70
N LEU A 738 11.92 0.01 -25.53
CA LEU A 738 10.47 -0.14 -25.43
C LEU A 738 9.87 -0.44 -26.81
N ASN A 739 9.16 -1.56 -26.92
CA ASN A 739 8.31 -1.83 -28.07
C ASN A 739 7.17 -0.80 -28.13
N GLY A 740 6.69 -0.46 -29.32
CA GLY A 740 5.59 0.49 -29.52
C GLY A 740 4.33 0.15 -28.72
N GLU A 741 4.08 -1.14 -28.45
CA GLU A 741 2.92 -1.64 -27.69
C GLU A 741 3.21 -1.98 -26.21
N ALA A 742 4.38 -1.60 -25.67
CA ALA A 742 4.82 -2.03 -24.34
C ALA A 742 3.78 -1.73 -23.23
N PHE A 743 3.12 -0.58 -23.28
CA PHE A 743 2.20 -0.16 -22.21
C PHE A 743 0.71 -0.40 -22.52
N SER A 744 0.38 -0.96 -23.68
CA SER A 744 -1.02 -1.19 -24.11
C SER A 744 -1.88 -1.96 -23.09
N PRO A 745 -1.35 -2.95 -22.32
CA PRO A 745 -2.14 -3.66 -21.31
C PRO A 745 -2.39 -2.87 -20.02
N ALA A 746 -1.61 -1.82 -19.72
CA ALA A 746 -1.54 -1.19 -18.40
C ALA A 746 -2.60 -0.10 -18.17
N LYS A 747 -3.87 -0.44 -18.38
CA LYS A 747 -4.98 0.54 -18.41
C LYS A 747 -5.28 1.23 -17.07
N CYS A 748 -4.88 0.64 -15.94
CA CYS A 748 -5.08 1.19 -14.60
C CYS A 748 -3.85 1.95 -14.05
N LEU A 749 -2.83 2.18 -14.88
CA LEU A 749 -1.59 2.79 -14.45
C LEU A 749 -1.78 4.28 -14.16
N LEU A 750 -1.43 4.70 -12.94
CA LEU A 750 -1.50 6.08 -12.45
C LEU A 750 -0.11 6.70 -12.32
N VAL A 751 0.89 5.89 -11.94
CA VAL A 751 2.30 6.28 -11.75
C VAL A 751 3.19 5.43 -12.64
N LEU A 752 3.97 6.09 -13.50
CA LEU A 752 5.01 5.47 -14.32
C LEU A 752 6.34 6.19 -14.06
N ASP A 753 7.31 5.47 -13.54
CA ASP A 753 8.64 5.99 -13.22
C ASP A 753 9.72 5.25 -14.02
N LEU A 754 10.29 5.98 -14.98
CA LEU A 754 11.36 5.59 -15.90
C LEU A 754 12.67 6.34 -15.60
N SER A 755 12.76 7.06 -14.48
CA SER A 755 13.90 7.93 -14.11
C SER A 755 15.25 7.19 -14.10
N ARG A 756 15.24 5.89 -13.80
CA ARG A 756 16.42 5.02 -13.77
C ARG A 756 16.65 4.20 -15.04
N CYS A 757 15.80 4.39 -16.07
CA CYS A 757 15.93 3.72 -17.35
C CYS A 757 16.46 4.65 -18.45
N CYS A 758 17.42 4.17 -19.24
CA CYS A 758 17.99 4.92 -20.36
C CYS A 758 17.24 4.64 -21.68
N ALA A 759 15.97 5.05 -21.82
CA ALA A 759 15.25 4.98 -23.10
C ALA A 759 15.48 6.27 -23.94
N GLN A 760 15.84 6.16 -25.24
CA GLN A 760 15.89 7.31 -26.16
C GLN A 760 14.52 7.67 -26.76
N LYS A 761 13.51 6.79 -26.67
CA LYS A 761 12.17 7.02 -27.21
C LYS A 761 11.10 6.49 -26.27
N LEU A 762 10.07 7.30 -26.01
CA LEU A 762 8.84 6.82 -25.37
C LEU A 762 7.94 6.15 -26.43
N PRO A 763 7.33 4.99 -26.14
CA PRO A 763 6.49 4.27 -27.09
C PRO A 763 5.13 4.94 -27.28
N ASP A 764 4.53 4.82 -28.47
CA ASP A 764 3.22 5.44 -28.78
C ASP A 764 2.10 4.90 -27.89
N SER A 765 2.21 3.66 -27.38
CA SER A 765 1.28 3.09 -26.39
C SER A 765 1.17 3.90 -25.10
N ILE A 766 2.10 4.83 -24.80
CA ILE A 766 1.97 5.71 -23.63
C ILE A 766 0.68 6.53 -23.68
N GLY A 767 0.22 6.95 -24.86
CA GLY A 767 -1.04 7.67 -25.04
C GLY A 767 -2.29 6.84 -24.74
N GLN A 768 -2.17 5.51 -24.58
CA GLN A 768 -3.27 4.64 -24.19
C GLN A 768 -3.51 4.62 -22.67
N LEU A 769 -2.57 5.16 -21.89
CA LEU A 769 -2.63 5.20 -20.43
C LEU A 769 -3.50 6.35 -19.94
N LYS A 770 -4.81 6.31 -20.23
CA LYS A 770 -5.73 7.43 -19.99
C LYS A 770 -5.87 7.86 -18.53
N GLN A 771 -5.51 7.00 -17.59
CA GLN A 771 -5.53 7.30 -16.16
C GLN A 771 -4.18 7.82 -15.63
N LEU A 772 -3.12 7.86 -16.46
CA LEU A 772 -1.79 8.22 -16.00
C LEU A 772 -1.75 9.66 -15.48
N ARG A 773 -1.31 9.85 -14.24
CA ARG A 773 -1.22 11.16 -13.58
C ARG A 773 0.20 11.57 -13.26
N TYR A 774 1.11 10.61 -13.14
CA TYR A 774 2.52 10.84 -12.86
C TYR A 774 3.39 10.12 -13.88
N LEU A 775 4.20 10.87 -14.61
CA LEU A 775 5.22 10.37 -15.51
C LEU A 775 6.58 10.99 -15.16
N ASP A 776 7.49 10.15 -14.66
CA ASP A 776 8.89 10.51 -14.57
C ASP A 776 9.68 9.81 -15.67
N ALA A 777 10.20 10.59 -16.60
CA ALA A 777 11.09 10.14 -17.67
C ALA A 777 12.42 10.90 -17.61
N SER A 778 12.81 11.41 -16.45
CA SER A 778 14.09 12.11 -16.25
C SER A 778 15.30 11.20 -16.46
N TRP A 779 16.48 11.80 -16.52
CA TRP A 779 17.77 11.14 -16.48
C TRP A 779 18.63 11.79 -15.41
N ASN A 780 19.08 11.01 -14.43
CA ASN A 780 19.95 11.50 -13.37
C ASN A 780 21.29 10.73 -13.39
N PRO A 781 22.43 11.42 -13.63
CA PRO A 781 23.75 10.81 -13.71
C PRO A 781 24.23 10.22 -12.38
N GLU A 782 23.73 10.67 -11.22
CA GLU A 782 24.14 10.12 -9.91
C GLU A 782 23.80 8.64 -9.74
N PHE A 783 22.81 8.13 -10.48
CA PHE A 783 22.44 6.71 -10.44
C PHE A 783 23.23 5.84 -11.45
N THR A 784 24.12 6.43 -12.24
CA THR A 784 25.00 5.74 -13.21
C THR A 784 26.40 5.53 -12.65
N GLU A 785 26.61 4.41 -11.93
CA GLU A 785 27.92 4.05 -11.38
C GLU A 785 28.91 3.49 -12.41
N SER A 786 28.45 3.13 -13.63
CA SER A 786 29.29 2.61 -14.71
C SER A 786 29.90 3.74 -15.54
N SER A 787 31.23 3.75 -15.66
CA SER A 787 32.00 4.74 -16.43
C SER A 787 31.68 4.76 -17.94
N GLU A 788 31.03 3.74 -18.48
CA GLU A 788 30.63 3.67 -19.89
C GLU A 788 29.37 4.50 -20.24
N TYR A 789 28.56 4.92 -19.25
CA TYR A 789 27.23 5.50 -19.49
C TYR A 789 27.01 6.88 -18.84
N GLN A 790 28.10 7.60 -18.53
CA GLN A 790 28.05 8.91 -17.87
C GLN A 790 27.63 10.06 -18.81
N ALA A 791 27.53 9.82 -20.11
CA ALA A 791 27.03 10.82 -21.06
C ALA A 791 25.49 10.79 -21.11
N PRO A 792 24.80 11.94 -20.99
CA PRO A 792 23.35 12.01 -21.19
C PRO A 792 22.98 11.49 -22.59
N PRO A 793 21.82 10.82 -22.75
CA PRO A 793 21.32 10.51 -24.09
C PRO A 793 21.15 11.80 -24.90
N GLU A 794 21.61 11.81 -26.16
CA GLU A 794 21.61 13.02 -27.02
C GLU A 794 20.22 13.68 -27.12
N SER A 795 19.15 12.88 -27.13
CA SER A 795 17.77 13.36 -27.13
C SER A 795 16.78 12.29 -26.65
N LEU A 796 15.61 12.76 -26.18
CA LEU A 796 14.46 11.93 -25.89
C LEU A 796 13.35 12.24 -26.90
N LEU A 797 12.95 11.24 -27.68
CA LEU A 797 11.84 11.36 -28.62
C LEU A 797 10.51 11.22 -27.87
N ILE A 798 9.74 12.29 -27.84
CA ILE A 798 8.39 12.36 -27.27
C ILE A 798 7.36 12.06 -28.37
N PRO A 799 6.52 11.02 -28.23
CA PRO A 799 5.50 10.69 -29.21
C PRO A 799 4.32 11.66 -29.14
N LYS A 800 3.70 11.95 -30.29
CA LYS A 800 2.45 12.74 -30.37
C LYS A 800 1.34 12.19 -29.47
N ALA A 801 1.32 10.88 -29.29
CA ALA A 801 0.37 10.19 -28.42
C ALA A 801 0.42 10.67 -26.96
N LEU A 802 1.52 11.27 -26.48
CA LEU A 802 1.63 11.81 -25.13
C LEU A 802 0.57 12.89 -24.86
N GLY A 803 0.27 13.75 -25.83
CA GLY A 803 -0.70 14.83 -25.67
C GLY A 803 -2.14 14.34 -25.41
N SER A 804 -2.40 13.05 -25.66
CA SER A 804 -3.69 12.43 -25.36
C SER A 804 -3.89 12.03 -23.88
N LEU A 805 -2.93 12.35 -23.01
CA LEU A 805 -2.94 12.07 -21.57
C LEU A 805 -3.55 13.23 -20.77
N ASN A 806 -4.86 13.35 -20.85
CA ASN A 806 -5.57 14.50 -20.30
C ASN A 806 -5.58 14.56 -18.76
N GLU A 807 -5.35 13.44 -18.06
CA GLU A 807 -5.27 13.41 -16.58
C GLU A 807 -3.83 13.58 -16.04
N LEU A 808 -2.84 13.82 -16.91
CA LEU A 808 -1.43 13.92 -16.49
C LEU A 808 -1.19 15.19 -15.67
N GLN A 809 -0.75 15.02 -14.42
CA GLN A 809 -0.54 16.12 -13.46
C GLN A 809 0.94 16.40 -13.19
N TYR A 810 1.79 15.39 -13.30
CA TYR A 810 3.23 15.49 -13.06
C TYR A 810 4.01 14.95 -14.25
N LEU A 811 4.89 15.76 -14.82
CA LEU A 811 5.79 15.39 -15.90
C LEU A 811 7.21 15.83 -15.58
N ASN A 812 8.12 14.87 -15.42
CA ASN A 812 9.54 15.12 -15.24
C ASN A 812 10.33 14.57 -16.43
N LEU A 813 11.06 15.45 -17.11
CA LEU A 813 11.91 15.17 -18.26
C LEU A 813 13.33 15.69 -18.05
N SER A 814 13.72 16.00 -16.80
CA SER A 814 15.01 16.61 -16.50
C SER A 814 16.20 15.77 -16.94
N GLY A 815 17.31 16.43 -17.30
CA GLY A 815 18.56 15.79 -17.71
C GLY A 815 18.48 15.02 -19.04
N ARG A 816 17.34 15.03 -19.73
CA ARG A 816 17.13 14.38 -21.02
C ARG A 816 17.45 15.33 -22.15
N GLY A 817 18.74 15.46 -22.50
CA GLY A 817 19.24 16.10 -23.73
C GLY A 817 18.27 17.11 -24.34
N ARG A 818 17.79 16.83 -25.56
CA ARG A 818 16.67 17.58 -26.19
C ARG A 818 15.37 16.75 -26.17
N PRO A 819 14.26 17.23 -25.59
CA PRO A 819 12.96 16.55 -25.63
C PRO A 819 12.22 16.84 -26.96
N ILE A 820 12.63 16.15 -28.01
CA ILE A 820 12.12 16.34 -29.38
C ILE A 820 10.63 15.94 -29.44
N GLY A 821 9.78 16.84 -29.94
CA GLY A 821 8.33 16.63 -30.07
C GLY A 821 7.50 17.15 -28.89
N LEU A 822 8.13 17.51 -27.76
CA LEU A 822 7.42 18.10 -26.61
C LEU A 822 6.65 19.39 -26.96
N PRO A 823 7.21 20.34 -27.75
CA PRO A 823 6.49 21.56 -28.13
C PRO A 823 5.17 21.31 -28.86
N GLU A 824 5.07 20.19 -29.59
CA GLU A 824 3.87 19.84 -30.37
C GLU A 824 2.73 19.29 -29.50
N VAL A 825 3.02 18.83 -28.28
CA VAL A 825 2.06 18.13 -27.42
C VAL A 825 1.82 18.82 -26.08
N ILE A 826 2.71 19.70 -25.63
CA ILE A 826 2.66 20.27 -24.27
C ILE A 826 1.37 21.03 -24.02
N SER A 827 0.86 21.77 -25.01
CA SER A 827 -0.39 22.53 -24.92
C SER A 827 -1.64 21.65 -24.74
N GLU A 828 -1.56 20.36 -25.09
CA GLU A 828 -2.66 19.40 -24.92
C GLU A 828 -2.78 18.92 -23.47
N LEU A 829 -1.71 19.04 -22.67
CA LEU A 829 -1.62 18.55 -21.29
C LEU A 829 -2.25 19.53 -20.28
N THR A 830 -3.56 19.77 -20.42
CA THR A 830 -4.28 20.83 -19.70
C THR A 830 -4.38 20.65 -18.18
N ASP A 831 -4.33 19.42 -17.66
CA ASP A 831 -4.33 19.14 -16.21
C ASP A 831 -2.93 19.13 -15.57
N LEU A 832 -1.88 19.44 -16.34
CA LEU A 832 -0.51 19.43 -15.86
C LEU A 832 -0.30 20.50 -14.77
N ARG A 833 0.20 20.08 -13.61
CA ARG A 833 0.45 20.93 -12.43
C ARG A 833 1.93 21.12 -12.14
N TYR A 834 2.75 20.11 -12.45
CA TYR A 834 4.19 20.13 -12.27
C TYR A 834 4.89 19.74 -13.57
N LEU A 835 5.81 20.58 -14.02
CA LEU A 835 6.68 20.33 -15.16
C LEU A 835 8.14 20.54 -14.76
N ASN A 836 8.99 19.55 -14.98
CA ASN A 836 10.43 19.66 -14.83
C ASN A 836 11.14 19.35 -16.15
N ILE A 837 11.83 20.36 -16.66
CA ILE A 837 12.64 20.36 -17.89
C ILE A 837 14.01 20.99 -17.61
N SER A 838 14.51 20.82 -16.39
CA SER A 838 15.85 21.24 -15.98
C SER A 838 16.94 20.41 -16.65
N HIS A 839 18.13 21.00 -16.81
CA HIS A 839 19.28 20.36 -17.46
C HIS A 839 18.97 19.84 -18.88
N CYS A 840 18.06 20.49 -19.60
CA CYS A 840 17.75 20.20 -21.00
C CYS A 840 18.53 21.16 -21.93
N MET A 841 18.91 20.66 -23.10
CA MET A 841 19.47 21.48 -24.18
C MET A 841 18.35 22.15 -24.98
N GLY A 842 18.66 23.26 -25.67
CA GLY A 842 17.71 24.00 -26.50
C GLY A 842 16.95 23.11 -27.50
N TYR A 843 15.67 23.44 -27.72
CA TYR A 843 14.70 22.53 -28.30
C TYR A 843 14.87 22.29 -29.81
N TYR A 844 15.47 23.25 -30.51
CA TYR A 844 15.67 23.20 -31.96
C TYR A 844 17.14 22.97 -32.31
N LEU A 845 17.39 22.10 -33.30
CA LEU A 845 18.74 21.70 -33.77
C LEU A 845 19.68 22.89 -34.03
N LEU A 846 19.10 24.00 -34.48
CA LEU A 846 19.70 25.33 -34.55
C LEU A 846 19.17 26.11 -33.35
N ASP A 847 20.05 26.65 -32.51
CA ASP A 847 19.67 27.44 -31.34
C ASP A 847 19.04 28.77 -31.78
N ILE A 848 17.77 28.72 -32.16
CA ILE A 848 17.01 29.84 -32.70
C ILE A 848 16.21 30.46 -31.56
N PRO A 849 16.53 31.70 -31.11
CA PRO A 849 15.87 32.33 -29.97
C PRO A 849 14.34 32.42 -30.09
N SER A 850 13.81 32.67 -31.29
CA SER A 850 12.36 32.74 -31.52
C SER A 850 11.65 31.40 -31.33
N ALA A 851 12.34 30.30 -31.61
CA ALA A 851 11.79 28.96 -31.49
C ALA A 851 11.79 28.50 -30.03
N ASN A 852 12.85 28.81 -29.27
CA ASN A 852 12.87 28.63 -27.81
C ASN A 852 11.76 29.48 -27.16
N GLN A 853 11.61 30.75 -27.56
CA GLN A 853 10.56 31.62 -27.01
C GLN A 853 9.15 31.06 -27.24
N SER A 854 8.84 30.63 -28.45
CA SER A 854 7.54 30.03 -28.80
C SER A 854 7.19 28.84 -27.90
N PHE A 855 8.18 28.00 -27.57
CA PHE A 855 7.97 26.89 -26.65
C PHE A 855 7.72 27.35 -25.21
N ILE A 856 8.46 28.36 -24.71
CA ILE A 856 8.24 28.91 -23.37
C ILE A 856 6.87 29.58 -23.26
N ASP A 857 6.46 30.32 -24.29
CA ASP A 857 5.13 30.92 -24.37
C ASP A 857 4.04 29.84 -24.35
N CYS A 858 4.28 28.72 -25.04
CA CYS A 858 3.39 27.55 -25.03
C CYS A 858 3.23 26.96 -23.62
N ILE A 859 4.31 26.78 -22.85
CA ILE A 859 4.21 26.39 -21.42
C ILE A 859 3.36 27.41 -20.65
N GLY A 860 3.53 28.70 -20.96
CA GLY A 860 2.75 29.79 -20.36
C GLY A 860 1.26 29.75 -20.65
N THR A 861 0.80 28.94 -21.60
CA THR A 861 -0.64 28.75 -21.89
C THR A 861 -1.31 27.67 -21.02
N LEU A 862 -0.53 26.88 -20.28
CA LEU A 862 -1.05 25.78 -19.47
C LEU A 862 -1.92 26.32 -18.32
N PRO A 863 -3.21 25.95 -18.24
CA PRO A 863 -4.15 26.62 -17.34
C PRO A 863 -3.98 26.22 -15.87
N ASN A 864 -3.49 25.01 -15.61
CA ASN A 864 -3.39 24.43 -14.26
C ASN A 864 -1.95 24.30 -13.76
N LEU A 865 -0.95 24.82 -14.49
CA LEU A 865 0.44 24.68 -14.11
C LEU A 865 0.68 25.47 -12.81
N GLU A 866 1.22 24.79 -11.80
CA GLU A 866 1.50 25.38 -10.49
C GLU A 866 3.00 25.48 -10.23
N GLN A 867 3.78 24.53 -10.73
CA GLN A 867 5.22 24.43 -10.49
C GLN A 867 5.96 24.17 -11.80
N LEU A 868 7.00 24.95 -12.05
CA LEU A 868 7.87 24.82 -13.21
C LEU A 868 9.34 24.83 -12.78
N ASP A 869 10.09 23.81 -13.17
CA ASP A 869 11.53 23.76 -13.01
C ASP A 869 12.22 23.78 -14.38
N MET A 870 12.99 24.83 -14.60
CA MET A 870 13.78 25.09 -15.81
C MET A 870 15.25 25.35 -15.48
N SER A 871 15.69 24.97 -14.28
CA SER A 871 17.06 25.22 -13.81
C SER A 871 18.12 24.59 -14.70
N SER A 872 19.32 25.19 -14.70
CA SER A 872 20.51 24.72 -15.43
C SER A 872 20.30 24.56 -16.95
N ASN A 873 19.40 25.36 -17.53
CA ASN A 873 19.17 25.40 -18.97
C ASN A 873 20.04 26.49 -19.62
N ASN A 874 20.78 26.10 -20.67
CA ASN A 874 21.80 26.93 -21.33
C ASN A 874 21.36 27.48 -22.70
N TYR A 875 20.12 27.95 -22.83
CA TYR A 875 19.60 28.56 -24.06
C TYR A 875 18.83 29.84 -23.75
N GLY A 876 18.74 30.75 -24.72
CA GLY A 876 18.15 32.08 -24.52
C GLY A 876 16.62 32.10 -24.62
N PHE A 877 15.95 32.76 -23.65
CA PHE A 877 14.51 33.03 -23.67
C PHE A 877 14.12 34.21 -22.74
N CYS A 878 12.96 34.80 -23.00
CA CYS A 878 12.27 35.76 -22.14
C CYS A 878 11.24 35.01 -21.28
N VAL A 879 11.18 35.35 -19.99
CA VAL A 879 10.15 34.79 -19.09
C VAL A 879 8.80 35.45 -19.41
N PRO A 880 7.72 34.69 -19.72
CA PRO A 880 6.40 35.26 -20.00
C PRO A 880 5.71 35.80 -18.74
N GLU A 881 4.81 36.78 -18.90
CA GLU A 881 4.00 37.29 -17.77
C GLU A 881 3.13 36.22 -17.11
N SER A 882 2.68 35.22 -17.87
CA SER A 882 1.83 34.14 -17.37
C SER A 882 2.51 33.32 -16.26
N PHE A 883 3.85 33.29 -16.20
CA PHE A 883 4.60 32.60 -15.16
C PHE A 883 4.45 33.23 -13.77
N SER A 884 3.98 34.48 -13.69
CA SER A 884 3.64 35.13 -12.40
C SER A 884 2.50 34.43 -11.64
N ARG A 885 1.73 33.57 -12.31
CA ARG A 885 0.65 32.77 -11.70
C ARG A 885 1.15 31.47 -11.05
N LEU A 886 2.39 31.08 -11.32
CA LEU A 886 2.98 29.86 -10.77
C LEU A 886 3.19 30.03 -9.27
N LYS A 887 2.97 28.95 -8.53
CA LYS A 887 3.28 28.87 -7.10
C LYS A 887 4.79 28.70 -6.89
N LYS A 888 5.48 28.03 -7.81
CA LYS A 888 6.93 27.81 -7.75
C LYS A 888 7.54 27.87 -9.15
N LEU A 889 8.59 28.67 -9.31
CA LEU A 889 9.35 28.78 -10.54
C LEU A 889 10.84 28.68 -10.21
N ASN A 890 11.51 27.63 -10.70
CA ASN A 890 12.94 27.44 -10.51
C ASN A 890 13.70 27.77 -11.81
N LEU A 891 14.55 28.80 -11.74
CA LEU A 891 15.40 29.29 -12.84
C LEU A 891 16.88 29.31 -12.43
N SER A 892 17.26 28.53 -11.42
CA SER A 892 18.65 28.49 -10.93
C SER A 892 19.62 28.09 -12.03
N ASP A 893 20.82 28.67 -12.04
CA ASP A 893 21.89 28.35 -13.01
C ASP A 893 21.53 28.54 -14.50
N CYS A 894 20.44 29.23 -14.83
CA CYS A 894 20.14 29.67 -16.19
C CYS A 894 20.99 30.89 -16.57
N GLN A 895 21.87 30.74 -17.57
CA GLN A 895 22.87 31.78 -17.91
C GLN A 895 22.41 32.78 -18.98
N TYR A 896 21.30 32.54 -19.67
CA TYR A 896 20.89 33.29 -20.88
C TYR A 896 19.46 33.83 -20.84
N ILE A 897 18.94 34.18 -19.65
CA ILE A 897 17.61 34.80 -19.55
C ILE A 897 17.68 36.24 -20.09
N ALA A 898 16.88 36.51 -21.13
CA ALA A 898 16.91 37.79 -21.85
C ALA A 898 16.07 38.88 -21.16
N SER A 899 14.94 38.52 -20.53
CA SER A 899 14.13 39.47 -19.76
C SER A 899 13.25 38.77 -18.72
N LEU A 900 12.87 39.53 -17.68
CA LEU A 900 11.92 39.16 -16.64
C LEU A 900 10.75 40.16 -16.63
N PRO A 901 9.49 39.72 -16.53
CA PRO A 901 8.36 40.63 -16.40
C PRO A 901 8.29 41.28 -15.01
N GLU A 902 7.77 42.51 -14.93
CA GLU A 902 7.66 43.25 -13.66
C GLU A 902 6.89 42.47 -12.57
N ASN A 903 5.83 41.76 -12.97
CA ASN A 903 5.00 41.00 -12.03
C ASN A 903 5.64 39.69 -11.54
N VAL A 904 6.66 39.16 -12.23
CA VAL A 904 7.39 37.97 -11.76
C VAL A 904 8.27 38.31 -10.56
N GLY A 905 8.73 39.57 -10.45
CA GLY A 905 9.41 40.07 -9.25
C GLY A 905 8.52 40.20 -8.01
N LYS A 906 7.19 40.04 -8.13
CA LYS A 906 6.23 39.99 -7.00
C LYS A 906 5.99 38.57 -6.48
N VAL A 907 6.48 37.55 -7.18
CA VAL A 907 6.49 36.16 -6.69
C VAL A 907 7.48 36.11 -5.52
N ASP A 908 7.10 35.47 -4.41
CA ASP A 908 7.90 35.40 -3.19
C ASP A 908 9.36 35.03 -3.52
N ILE A 909 10.30 35.95 -3.27
CA ILE A 909 11.71 35.84 -3.70
C ILE A 909 12.37 34.56 -3.16
N PRO A 910 12.13 34.13 -1.90
CA PRO A 910 12.36 32.77 -1.37
C PRO A 910 11.86 31.59 -2.21
N MET A 911 10.74 31.72 -2.92
CA MET A 911 10.17 30.69 -3.80
C MET A 911 10.74 30.71 -5.24
N LEU A 912 11.51 31.75 -5.61
CA LEU A 912 12.31 31.85 -6.84
C LEU A 912 13.72 31.22 -6.71
N PHE A 913 14.07 30.59 -5.57
CA PHE A 913 15.45 30.20 -5.27
C PHE A 913 15.99 29.04 -6.12
N GLY A 914 16.82 29.42 -7.09
CA GLY A 914 18.28 29.25 -6.94
C GLY A 914 19.08 30.40 -7.59
N LEU A 915 18.59 31.64 -7.42
CA LEU A 915 19.21 32.86 -7.95
C LEU A 915 20.22 33.52 -6.99
N LEU A 916 20.33 33.05 -5.74
CA LEU A 916 21.11 33.71 -4.68
C LEU A 916 22.10 32.73 -4.04
N PHE A 917 23.16 32.34 -4.76
CA PHE A 917 24.38 31.79 -4.15
C PHE A 917 25.45 32.88 -4.05
N PRO A 918 25.83 33.33 -2.83
CA PRO A 918 26.78 34.43 -2.64
C PRO A 918 28.20 34.19 -3.19
N GLN A 919 28.56 32.95 -3.54
CA GLN A 919 29.94 32.59 -3.87
C GLN A 919 30.29 32.59 -5.37
N LYS A 920 29.35 32.93 -6.27
CA LYS A 920 29.58 32.93 -7.73
C LYS A 920 29.13 34.21 -8.47
N GLY A 921 29.11 35.35 -7.77
CA GLY A 921 29.03 36.67 -8.42
C GLY A 921 27.81 36.91 -9.31
N GLY A 922 26.66 37.26 -8.71
CA GLY A 922 25.51 37.88 -9.36
C GLY A 922 24.77 37.06 -10.43
N PHE A 923 23.47 37.31 -10.59
CA PHE A 923 22.66 36.75 -11.68
C PHE A 923 22.79 37.61 -12.96
N PRO A 924 23.38 37.11 -14.07
CA PRO A 924 23.55 37.89 -15.30
C PRO A 924 22.27 37.91 -16.15
N VAL A 925 21.66 39.10 -16.26
CA VAL A 925 20.62 39.38 -17.27
C VAL A 925 21.27 40.11 -18.44
N ARG A 926 21.10 39.61 -19.67
CA ARG A 926 21.60 40.28 -20.88
C ARG A 926 20.62 41.34 -21.36
N VAL A 927 21.09 42.56 -21.55
CA VAL A 927 20.30 43.66 -22.12
C VAL A 927 20.23 43.46 -23.64
N VAL A 928 19.02 43.44 -24.20
CA VAL A 928 18.81 43.53 -25.66
C VAL A 928 18.30 44.95 -25.94
N ASP A 929 18.92 45.59 -26.93
CA ASP A 929 18.98 47.04 -27.17
C ASP A 929 17.73 47.91 -26.92
N SER A 930 18.02 49.10 -26.39
CA SER A 930 17.30 50.39 -26.38
C SER A 930 15.81 50.42 -25.96
N GLU A 931 15.58 51.09 -24.82
CA GLU A 931 14.33 51.77 -24.41
C GLU A 931 13.14 50.96 -23.84
N SER A 932 13.34 49.81 -23.19
CA SER A 932 12.25 49.18 -22.39
C SER A 932 12.69 48.36 -21.15
N SER A 933 13.64 48.85 -20.35
CA SER A 933 14.13 48.14 -19.16
C SER A 933 13.49 48.59 -17.83
N SER A 934 12.20 48.94 -17.80
CA SER A 934 11.50 49.27 -16.55
C SER A 934 11.58 48.13 -15.51
N SER A 935 11.56 46.88 -15.96
CA SER A 935 11.72 45.67 -15.13
C SER A 935 13.10 45.56 -14.46
N LEU A 936 14.19 45.94 -15.14
CA LEU A 936 15.56 45.87 -14.60
C LEU A 936 15.84 47.00 -13.62
N VAL A 937 15.27 48.18 -13.85
CA VAL A 937 15.33 49.32 -12.92
C VAL A 937 14.58 49.00 -11.61
N TRP A 938 13.43 48.31 -11.71
CA TRP A 938 12.66 47.87 -10.54
C TRP A 938 13.40 46.78 -9.72
N LEU A 939 14.00 45.78 -10.40
CA LEU A 939 14.82 44.76 -9.75
C LEU A 939 16.08 45.33 -9.08
N LYS A 940 16.71 46.34 -9.69
CA LYS A 940 17.81 47.13 -9.08
C LYS A 940 17.39 47.82 -7.79
N HIS A 941 16.15 48.33 -7.70
CA HIS A 941 15.65 49.00 -6.49
C HIS A 941 15.21 48.04 -5.39
N THR A 942 14.89 46.79 -5.73
CA THR A 942 14.40 45.80 -4.77
C THR A 942 15.52 44.97 -4.14
N ASN A 943 16.69 44.83 -4.80
CA ASN A 943 17.88 44.15 -4.22
C ASN A 943 19.21 44.45 -4.98
N PRO A 944 19.80 45.65 -4.84
CA PRO A 944 20.93 46.10 -5.67
C PRO A 944 22.25 45.32 -5.47
N ASP A 945 22.47 44.65 -4.33
CA ASP A 945 23.77 44.02 -4.03
C ASP A 945 23.94 42.59 -4.62
N VAL A 946 22.90 41.99 -5.21
CA VAL A 946 22.91 40.57 -5.61
C VAL A 946 22.60 40.29 -7.09
N LEU A 947 22.25 41.30 -7.88
CA LEU A 947 22.00 41.18 -9.32
C LEU A 947 23.17 41.76 -10.10
N GLY A 948 23.89 40.91 -10.84
CA GLY A 948 25.02 41.33 -11.68
C GLY A 948 24.54 41.62 -13.10
N ILE A 949 24.22 42.87 -13.43
CA ILE A 949 23.88 43.23 -14.81
C ILE A 949 25.17 43.39 -15.61
N THR A 950 25.32 42.63 -16.69
CA THR A 950 26.46 42.74 -17.62
C THR A 950 26.02 43.52 -18.84
N ASP A 951 26.54 44.74 -19.00
CA ASP A 951 26.43 45.49 -20.25
C ASP A 951 27.39 44.85 -21.27
N THR A 952 26.94 44.66 -22.52
CA THR A 952 27.82 44.42 -23.67
C THR A 952 28.24 45.73 -24.29
#